data_AF-A0A8G1RGB4-F1
#
_entry.id   AF-A0A8G1RGB4-F1
#
_cell.length_a   1.000
_cell.length_b   1.000
_cell.length_c   1.000
_cell.angle_alpha   90.00
_cell.angle_beta   90.00
_cell.angle_gamma   90.00
#
_symmetry.space_group_name_H-M   'P 1'
#
loop_
_entity.id
_entity.type
_entity.pdbx_description
1 polymer ?
#
loop_
_entity_poly.entity_id
_entity_poly.type
_entity_poly.pdbx_seq_one_letter_code
_entity_poly.pdbx_strand_id
1 'polypeptide(L)'
;MLGEGPEDTSRPYLPPSLEDEEARSVDPDASDPPQDEEAALRYLPVWLRESSKSFRWGWVPLPLRKVGRATAEWVRGPSPPRSLLLRPLFPQIQELPVRYLERFFPKRKQKIALLLLLYVAWFLPWSLVLWHSRQAGYIEGYGRPQTLSCRTSFWAHGNECGLNGNDCRPFSESTIAFRCPANCHDAKLLEPHMVGNETYSYRGLVVGGPEPGSDEPGVYRADSYVCQAAIHAGVITNTVGGCGVVKLEGAAHSFPPSKQNGIRSVGFPSTFPKSFSFVELSSSQATCPQDPRWPLLGITIGVLSVLWIFSTSPPVLFFSTFFMLFCQVGLVSDPPSFTQFADLLSSLLSRLLPASFVAYVLYKYCARPLLDPLSKPVYQITKTLLYLPPAFIGGLNNYTFARLIPLERLTPHDIQKQPGAKVALALVIPTVICIILTQAWQIRMGGLMPRYLKIYCTMGLILLILLPLPGLRLRIHHYILAILLMPGTALPTRPSLIYQGLLLGLFINGVARWGFASIIETPAALGEQAPGPGGAHGWWGGTYPNVTDSSVAISLPGLDSHETHHGNGNITFTLWERQRMNKLGVDGISVLVNDVERWRGYLDEDKRGEFIWHRHGHNGLELFHRPLIDSDVMDMEILREDEDSQPEDLFFRFAFLKGAEAGKYGGAGVWLKDGRWMSPPAPKS
;
A
#
# COMPACT_ATOMS: atom_id res chain seq x y z
N MET A 1 23.62 23.48 -18.41
CA MET A 1 24.67 23.64 -19.44
C MET A 1 25.83 24.39 -18.81
N LEU A 2 27.01 23.79 -18.69
CA LEU A 2 28.28 24.48 -18.39
C LEU A 2 29.46 23.62 -18.90
N GLY A 3 30.27 24.20 -19.80
CA GLY A 3 31.69 23.89 -20.02
C GLY A 3 32.05 22.71 -20.94
N GLU A 4 32.30 23.00 -22.22
CA GLU A 4 33.04 22.13 -23.14
C GLU A 4 34.55 22.47 -23.03
N GLY A 5 35.35 21.45 -22.71
CA GLY A 5 36.81 21.43 -22.80
C GLY A 5 37.24 20.15 -23.56
N PRO A 6 38.47 20.10 -24.09
CA PRO A 6 38.79 19.38 -25.31
C PRO A 6 38.65 17.86 -25.20
N GLU A 7 38.14 17.27 -26.27
CA GLU A 7 37.87 15.84 -26.44
C GLU A 7 39.17 15.04 -26.44
N ASP A 8 39.37 14.20 -25.42
CA ASP A 8 40.38 13.15 -25.45
C ASP A 8 39.71 11.84 -25.92
N THR A 9 40.22 11.30 -27.01
CA THR A 9 39.66 10.16 -27.76
C THR A 9 39.72 8.87 -26.94
N SER A 10 38.67 8.62 -26.16
CA SER A 10 38.43 7.32 -25.54
C SER A 10 37.57 6.45 -26.45
N ARG A 11 38.08 5.25 -26.78
CA ARG A 11 37.42 4.24 -27.63
C ARG A 11 35.95 4.02 -27.20
N PRO A 12 35.00 3.91 -28.15
CA PRO A 12 33.61 3.60 -27.82
C PRO A 12 33.52 2.24 -27.12
N TYR A 13 32.86 2.23 -25.96
CA TYR A 13 32.53 1.00 -25.24
C TYR A 13 31.41 0.27 -25.99
N LEU A 14 31.76 -0.84 -26.64
CA LEU A 14 30.80 -1.84 -27.10
C LEU A 14 30.50 -2.79 -25.92
N PRO A 15 29.24 -2.96 -25.49
CA PRO A 15 28.90 -4.01 -24.55
C PRO A 15 29.17 -5.38 -25.21
N PRO A 16 29.66 -6.38 -24.45
CA PRO A 16 29.98 -7.69 -25.02
C PRO A 16 28.72 -8.38 -25.60
N SER A 17 28.88 -8.95 -26.79
CA SER A 17 27.99 -9.91 -27.42
C SER A 17 27.81 -11.13 -26.52
N LEU A 18 26.57 -11.62 -26.40
CA LEU A 18 26.23 -12.86 -25.69
C LEU A 18 26.33 -14.09 -26.61
N GLU A 19 27.12 -14.01 -27.68
CA GLU A 19 27.32 -15.12 -28.64
C GLU A 19 28.68 -15.82 -28.48
N ASP A 20 29.57 -15.33 -27.61
CA ASP A 20 30.97 -15.81 -27.55
C ASP A 20 31.24 -16.99 -26.59
N GLU A 21 30.21 -17.62 -25.98
CA GLU A 21 30.42 -18.84 -25.16
C GLU A 21 29.97 -20.16 -25.80
N GLU A 22 29.33 -20.15 -26.98
CA GLU A 22 28.92 -21.39 -27.68
C GLU A 22 29.68 -21.67 -28.98
N ALA A 23 30.55 -20.78 -29.46
CA ALA A 23 31.34 -20.99 -30.69
C ALA A 23 32.77 -21.50 -30.41
N ARG A 24 32.90 -22.73 -29.90
CA ARG A 24 34.15 -23.51 -30.00
C ARG A 24 33.95 -24.74 -30.88
N SER A 25 33.73 -24.49 -32.16
CA SER A 25 34.06 -25.43 -33.23
C SER A 25 34.47 -24.57 -34.44
N VAL A 26 35.77 -24.37 -34.59
CA VAL A 26 36.36 -23.63 -35.72
C VAL A 26 36.24 -24.53 -36.95
N ASP A 27 35.32 -24.18 -37.86
CA ASP A 27 35.32 -24.64 -39.24
C ASP A 27 36.11 -23.60 -40.07
N PRO A 28 37.20 -23.94 -40.77
CA PRO A 28 38.06 -22.97 -41.44
C PRO A 28 37.47 -22.37 -42.73
N ASP A 29 36.25 -22.77 -43.14
CA ASP A 29 35.68 -22.41 -44.46
C ASP A 29 34.38 -21.58 -44.38
N ALA A 30 34.04 -21.03 -43.21
CA ALA A 30 32.90 -20.13 -43.08
C ALA A 30 33.28 -18.69 -43.50
N SER A 31 32.97 -18.34 -44.75
CA SER A 31 33.03 -16.97 -45.26
C SER A 31 32.23 -15.99 -44.38
N ASP A 32 32.86 -14.89 -43.97
CA ASP A 32 32.25 -13.75 -43.30
C ASP A 32 30.94 -13.29 -43.99
N PRO A 33 29.85 -13.00 -43.25
CA PRO A 33 28.64 -12.44 -43.85
C PRO A 33 28.89 -10.98 -44.29
N PRO A 34 28.42 -10.56 -45.47
CA PRO A 34 28.81 -9.28 -46.07
C PRO A 34 28.06 -8.12 -45.42
N GLN A 35 28.72 -7.36 -44.55
CA GLN A 35 28.25 -6.01 -44.17
C GLN A 35 28.31 -5.01 -45.34
N ASP A 36 29.01 -5.35 -46.43
CA ASP A 36 29.22 -4.46 -47.59
C ASP A 36 28.10 -4.50 -48.65
N GLU A 37 27.26 -5.53 -48.72
CA GLU A 37 26.17 -5.61 -49.71
C GLU A 37 25.02 -4.64 -49.41
N GLU A 38 24.69 -4.41 -48.14
CA GLU A 38 23.58 -3.53 -47.75
C GLU A 38 23.92 -2.04 -47.95
N ALA A 39 25.21 -1.70 -47.92
CA ALA A 39 25.74 -0.39 -48.25
C ALA A 39 25.77 -0.16 -49.77
N ALA A 40 26.21 -1.14 -50.56
CA ALA A 40 26.24 -1.07 -52.03
C ALA A 40 24.83 -0.89 -52.62
N LEU A 41 23.81 -1.52 -52.04
CA LEU A 41 22.40 -1.37 -52.48
C LEU A 41 21.79 0.01 -52.16
N ARG A 42 22.39 0.85 -51.30
CA ARG A 42 21.89 2.21 -51.01
C ARG A 42 22.22 3.23 -52.10
N TYR A 43 23.23 2.94 -52.93
CA TYR A 43 23.66 3.81 -54.04
C TYR A 43 22.91 3.54 -55.36
N LEU A 44 22.09 2.49 -55.41
CA LEU A 44 21.26 2.18 -56.59
C LEU A 44 19.96 3.00 -56.60
N PRO A 45 19.57 3.55 -57.75
CA PRO A 45 18.34 4.32 -57.86
C PRO A 45 17.12 3.43 -57.61
N VAL A 46 16.09 3.98 -56.96
CA VAL A 46 14.93 3.25 -56.39
C VAL A 46 14.26 2.31 -57.40
N TRP A 47 14.17 2.73 -58.67
CA TRP A 47 13.57 1.93 -59.74
C TRP A 47 14.36 0.66 -60.10
N LEU A 48 15.69 0.66 -59.96
CA LEU A 48 16.55 -0.49 -60.22
C LEU A 48 16.54 -1.51 -59.08
N ARG A 49 16.31 -1.01 -57.85
CA ARG A 49 16.20 -1.84 -56.65
C ARG A 49 14.84 -2.55 -56.57
N GLU A 50 13.80 -1.92 -57.11
CA GLU A 50 12.41 -2.40 -57.07
C GLU A 50 12.00 -3.25 -58.28
N SER A 51 12.82 -3.29 -59.34
CA SER A 51 12.62 -4.18 -60.49
C SER A 51 13.14 -5.61 -60.25
N SER A 52 13.79 -5.87 -59.11
CA SER A 52 14.32 -7.19 -58.78
C SER A 52 13.21 -8.17 -58.38
N LYS A 53 13.31 -9.41 -58.85
CA LYS A 53 12.36 -10.50 -58.51
C LYS A 53 12.33 -10.85 -57.01
N SER A 54 13.30 -10.36 -56.23
CA SER A 54 13.39 -10.57 -54.78
C SER A 54 12.64 -9.52 -53.95
N PHE A 55 12.13 -8.44 -54.56
CA PHE A 55 11.46 -7.36 -53.85
C PHE A 55 10.00 -7.72 -53.46
N ARG A 56 9.80 -8.14 -52.20
CA ARG A 56 8.52 -8.66 -51.67
C ARG A 56 7.45 -7.61 -51.31
N TRP A 57 7.73 -6.31 -51.44
CA TRP A 57 6.88 -5.23 -50.89
C TRP A 57 6.23 -4.31 -51.94
N GLY A 58 6.08 -4.77 -53.18
CA GLY A 58 5.50 -3.98 -54.28
C GLY A 58 4.08 -3.46 -54.04
N TRP A 59 3.28 -4.18 -53.22
CA TRP A 59 1.89 -3.85 -52.88
C TRP A 59 1.69 -2.63 -51.95
N VAL A 60 2.73 -2.21 -51.20
CA VAL A 60 2.64 -1.03 -50.31
C VAL A 60 2.92 0.24 -51.10
N PRO A 61 2.18 1.36 -50.96
CA PRO A 61 2.52 2.62 -51.62
C PRO A 61 3.95 3.12 -51.32
N LEU A 62 4.63 3.66 -52.34
CA LEU A 62 5.99 4.23 -52.23
C LEU A 62 6.17 5.27 -51.12
N PRO A 63 5.23 6.21 -50.87
CA PRO A 63 5.35 7.17 -49.77
C PRO A 63 5.43 6.47 -48.41
N LEU A 64 4.61 5.44 -48.17
CA LEU A 64 4.60 4.68 -46.93
C LEU A 64 5.89 3.86 -46.75
N ARG A 65 6.44 3.31 -47.84
CA ARG A 65 7.75 2.62 -47.82
C ARG A 65 8.90 3.57 -47.49
N LYS A 66 8.91 4.78 -48.07
CA LYS A 66 9.93 5.81 -47.77
C LYS A 66 9.85 6.25 -46.31
N VAL A 67 8.65 6.51 -45.80
CA VAL A 67 8.43 6.83 -44.38
C VAL A 67 8.89 5.66 -43.50
N GLY A 68 8.52 4.42 -43.83
CA GLY A 68 8.93 3.24 -43.07
C GLY A 68 10.46 3.05 -42.99
N ARG A 69 11.19 3.26 -44.10
CA ARG A 69 12.66 3.22 -44.10
C ARG A 69 13.25 4.36 -43.26
N ALA A 70 12.76 5.59 -43.45
CA ALA A 70 13.21 6.74 -42.68
C ALA A 70 12.95 6.57 -41.17
N THR A 71 11.80 6.01 -40.79
CA THR A 71 11.48 5.66 -39.40
C THR A 71 12.40 4.56 -38.88
N ALA A 72 12.66 3.50 -39.65
CA ALA A 72 13.57 2.43 -39.23
C ALA A 72 15.01 2.94 -39.03
N GLU A 73 15.51 3.78 -39.94
CA GLU A 73 16.81 4.45 -39.83
C GLU A 73 16.83 5.40 -38.62
N TRP A 74 15.77 6.17 -38.41
CA TRP A 74 15.65 7.05 -37.25
C TRP A 74 15.63 6.27 -35.93
N VAL A 75 14.90 5.16 -35.86
CA VAL A 75 14.83 4.28 -34.69
C VAL A 75 16.18 3.65 -34.39
N ARG A 76 16.94 3.19 -35.39
CA ARG A 76 18.30 2.65 -35.19
C ARG A 76 19.23 3.64 -34.49
N GLY A 77 19.02 4.95 -34.67
CA GLY A 77 19.83 5.99 -34.06
C GLY A 77 21.06 6.35 -34.90
N PRO A 78 21.97 7.16 -34.35
CA PRO A 78 23.17 7.61 -35.08
C PRO A 78 24.15 6.44 -35.33
N SER A 79 24.86 6.50 -36.46
CA SER A 79 25.94 5.57 -36.83
C SER A 79 27.21 6.37 -37.12
N PRO A 80 28.29 6.25 -36.31
CA PRO A 80 28.41 5.39 -35.12
C PRO A 80 27.55 5.89 -33.93
N PRO A 81 27.16 4.99 -33.01
CA PRO A 81 26.42 5.36 -31.81
C PRO A 81 27.26 6.28 -30.90
N ARG A 82 26.60 7.20 -30.20
CA ARG A 82 27.27 8.13 -29.28
C ARG A 82 27.59 7.43 -27.96
N SER A 83 28.77 7.70 -27.41
CA SER A 83 29.11 7.23 -26.06
C SER A 83 28.22 7.92 -25.03
N LEU A 84 27.49 7.12 -24.24
CA LEU A 84 26.61 7.61 -23.16
C LEU A 84 27.32 7.64 -21.80
N LEU A 85 28.62 7.34 -21.76
CA LEU A 85 29.39 7.31 -20.53
C LEU A 85 29.42 8.71 -19.90
N LEU A 86 28.97 8.80 -18.65
CA LEU A 86 28.93 10.07 -17.94
C LEU A 86 30.31 10.70 -17.83
N ARG A 87 30.38 12.03 -18.01
CA ARG A 87 31.62 12.80 -17.81
C ARG A 87 31.89 12.97 -16.31
N PRO A 88 33.10 12.63 -15.82
CA PRO A 88 33.42 12.75 -14.42
C PRO A 88 33.57 14.20 -13.98
N LEU A 89 33.15 14.49 -12.76
CA LEU A 89 33.35 15.79 -12.12
C LEU A 89 34.54 15.69 -11.17
N PHE A 90 35.55 16.57 -11.30
CA PHE A 90 36.71 16.59 -10.40
C PHE A 90 37.34 15.20 -10.19
N PRO A 91 37.86 14.56 -11.27
CA PRO A 91 38.32 13.16 -11.23
C PRO A 91 39.33 12.89 -10.11
N GLN A 92 40.23 13.84 -9.85
CA GLN A 92 41.23 13.73 -8.78
C GLN A 92 40.60 13.53 -7.40
N ILE A 93 39.51 14.25 -7.08
CA ILE A 93 38.81 14.15 -5.79
C ILE A 93 38.06 12.81 -5.69
N GLN A 94 37.42 12.38 -6.80
CA GLN A 94 36.65 11.13 -6.80
C GLN A 94 37.50 9.90 -6.56
N GLU A 95 38.74 9.89 -7.04
CA GLU A 95 39.63 8.75 -6.89
C GLU A 95 40.25 8.63 -5.49
N LEU A 96 40.30 9.73 -4.72
CA LEU A 96 41.00 9.76 -3.42
C LEU A 96 40.63 8.60 -2.50
N PRO A 97 39.33 8.29 -2.24
CA PRO A 97 38.97 7.25 -1.28
C PRO A 97 39.51 5.88 -1.69
N VAL A 98 39.39 5.53 -2.98
CA VAL A 98 39.87 4.25 -3.50
C VAL A 98 41.40 4.22 -3.53
N ARG A 99 42.06 5.32 -3.90
CA ARG A 99 43.54 5.40 -3.85
C ARG A 99 44.08 5.21 -2.43
N TYR A 100 43.44 5.81 -1.42
CA TYR A 100 43.81 5.60 -0.02
C TYR A 100 43.60 4.14 0.40
N LEU A 101 42.48 3.52 0.02
CA LEU A 101 42.23 2.11 0.28
C LEU A 101 43.29 1.20 -0.36
N GLU A 102 43.65 1.45 -1.62
CA GLU A 102 44.71 0.69 -2.31
C GLU A 102 46.08 0.90 -1.66
N ARG A 103 46.37 2.09 -1.15
CA ARG A 103 47.63 2.40 -0.46
C ARG A 103 47.77 1.66 0.87
N PHE A 104 46.72 1.62 1.68
CA PHE A 104 46.76 0.98 3.01
C PHE A 104 46.43 -0.53 2.97
N PHE A 105 45.58 -0.97 2.04
CA PHE A 105 45.07 -2.33 1.96
C PHE A 105 45.11 -2.89 0.52
N PRO A 106 46.30 -3.06 -0.08
CA PRO A 106 46.43 -3.47 -1.48
C PRO A 106 45.95 -4.91 -1.75
N LYS A 107 46.04 -5.81 -0.77
CA LYS A 107 45.75 -7.24 -0.97
C LYS A 107 44.24 -7.52 -1.01
N ARG A 108 43.80 -8.37 -1.94
CA ARG A 108 42.38 -8.80 -2.03
C ARG A 108 41.85 -9.39 -0.72
N LYS A 109 42.67 -10.16 0.01
CA LYS A 109 42.31 -10.72 1.32
C LYS A 109 42.02 -9.64 2.37
N GLN A 110 42.78 -8.53 2.36
CA GLN A 110 42.56 -7.40 3.27
C GLN A 110 41.24 -6.70 2.94
N LYS A 111 40.94 -6.49 1.65
CA LYS A 111 39.67 -5.88 1.21
C LYS A 111 38.45 -6.76 1.56
N ILE A 112 38.57 -8.08 1.42
CA ILE A 112 37.53 -9.02 1.86
C ILE A 112 37.36 -8.96 3.38
N ALA A 113 38.46 -8.93 4.14
CA ALA A 113 38.39 -8.81 5.60
C ALA A 113 37.74 -7.49 6.05
N LEU A 114 38.07 -6.36 5.41
CA LEU A 114 37.43 -5.07 5.66
C LEU A 114 35.94 -5.09 5.31
N LEU A 115 35.56 -5.72 4.20
CA LEU A 115 34.16 -5.85 3.81
C LEU A 115 33.36 -6.67 4.84
N LEU A 116 33.92 -7.80 5.30
CA LEU A 116 33.31 -8.62 6.35
C LEU A 116 33.21 -7.85 7.67
N LEU A 117 34.27 -7.12 8.05
CA LEU A 117 34.25 -6.26 9.24
C LEU A 117 33.17 -5.17 9.12
N LEU A 118 32.99 -4.58 7.93
CA LEU A 118 31.95 -3.59 7.68
C LEU A 118 30.54 -4.21 7.80
N TYR A 119 30.34 -5.42 7.30
CA TYR A 119 29.07 -6.14 7.47
C TYR A 119 28.79 -6.49 8.94
N VAL A 120 29.80 -6.90 9.70
CA VAL A 120 29.68 -7.15 11.14
C VAL A 120 29.41 -5.85 11.90
N ALA A 121 30.09 -4.76 11.53
CA ALA A 121 29.90 -3.42 12.09
C ALA A 121 28.54 -2.81 11.76
N TRP A 122 27.87 -3.26 10.69
CA TRP A 122 26.45 -2.97 10.47
C TRP A 122 25.58 -3.89 11.30
N PHE A 123 25.70 -5.21 11.11
CA PHE A 123 24.77 -6.21 11.64
C PHE A 123 24.73 -6.20 13.17
N LEU A 124 25.87 -6.15 13.87
CA LEU A 124 25.89 -6.20 15.33
C LEU A 124 25.17 -5.02 15.99
N PRO A 125 25.57 -3.74 15.80
CA PRO A 125 24.86 -2.63 16.44
C PRO A 125 23.43 -2.48 15.93
N TRP A 126 23.18 -2.75 14.64
CA TRP A 126 21.83 -2.69 14.07
C TRP A 126 20.91 -3.74 14.72
N SER A 127 21.36 -4.99 14.83
CA SER A 127 20.59 -6.06 15.47
C SER A 127 20.46 -5.86 16.98
N LEU A 128 21.49 -5.36 17.67
CA LEU A 128 21.42 -5.07 19.11
C LEU A 128 20.42 -3.97 19.42
N VAL A 129 20.43 -2.87 18.66
CA VAL A 129 19.46 -1.77 18.83
C VAL A 129 18.05 -2.24 18.50
N LEU A 130 17.86 -3.01 17.42
CA LEU A 130 16.56 -3.58 17.07
C LEU A 130 16.06 -4.55 18.16
N TRP A 131 16.92 -5.45 18.61
CA TRP A 131 16.61 -6.42 19.65
C TRP A 131 16.27 -5.73 20.97
N HIS A 132 17.10 -4.79 21.41
CA HIS A 132 16.84 -3.99 22.60
C HIS A 132 15.52 -3.24 22.46
N SER A 133 15.28 -2.58 21.33
CA SER A 133 14.02 -1.86 21.12
C SER A 133 12.79 -2.79 21.16
N ARG A 134 12.88 -4.01 20.62
CA ARG A 134 11.76 -4.96 20.57
C ARG A 134 11.55 -5.75 21.87
N GLN A 135 12.60 -6.00 22.65
CA GLN A 135 12.56 -6.79 23.88
C GLN A 135 12.52 -5.93 25.14
N ALA A 136 13.07 -4.72 25.09
CA ALA A 136 12.98 -3.76 26.19
C ALA A 136 11.67 -2.99 26.08
N GLY A 137 11.11 -2.65 27.24
CA GLY A 137 9.69 -2.36 27.38
C GLY A 137 9.13 -3.28 28.44
N TYR A 138 9.06 -2.80 29.67
CA TYR A 138 8.32 -3.47 30.73
C TYR A 138 7.52 -2.42 31.46
N ILE A 139 6.21 -2.63 31.53
CA ILE A 139 5.31 -1.81 32.32
C ILE A 139 4.97 -2.64 33.55
N GLU A 140 5.34 -2.12 34.72
CA GLU A 140 5.09 -2.79 36.00
C GLU A 140 3.60 -3.10 36.16
N GLY A 141 3.27 -4.36 36.49
CA GLY A 141 1.89 -4.84 36.61
C GLY A 141 1.22 -5.29 35.29
N TYR A 142 1.71 -4.86 34.13
CA TYR A 142 1.07 -5.14 32.82
C TYR A 142 1.93 -5.96 31.86
N GLY A 143 3.22 -6.14 32.17
CA GLY A 143 4.12 -6.96 31.38
C GLY A 143 4.74 -6.24 30.18
N ARG A 144 5.05 -7.01 29.13
CA ARG A 144 5.73 -6.51 27.93
C ARG A 144 4.72 -5.92 26.93
N PRO A 145 4.94 -4.70 26.43
CA PRO A 145 4.02 -4.06 25.50
C PRO A 145 4.06 -4.70 24.11
N GLN A 146 2.88 -4.89 23.51
CA GLN A 146 2.75 -5.37 22.13
C GLN A 146 2.97 -4.23 21.14
N THR A 147 3.76 -4.46 20.09
CA THR A 147 3.98 -3.43 19.06
C THR A 147 2.76 -3.35 18.14
N LEU A 148 2.09 -2.20 18.13
CA LEU A 148 0.94 -1.93 17.27
C LEU A 148 1.36 -1.23 15.97
N SER A 149 0.51 -1.36 14.95
CA SER A 149 0.57 -0.52 13.76
C SER A 149 -0.16 0.80 14.04
N CYS A 150 0.19 1.87 13.32
CA CYS A 150 -0.54 3.14 13.45
C CYS A 150 -2.03 3.05 13.07
N ARG A 151 -2.45 1.98 12.38
CA ARG A 151 -3.84 1.70 11.99
C ARG A 151 -4.48 0.56 12.79
N THR A 152 -3.86 0.11 13.87
CA THR A 152 -4.46 -0.94 14.71
C THR A 152 -5.65 -0.36 15.48
N SER A 153 -6.79 -1.05 15.40
CA SER A 153 -8.01 -0.85 16.18
C SER A 153 -8.36 -2.15 16.93
N PHE A 154 -9.24 -2.06 17.93
CA PHE A 154 -9.76 -3.23 18.66
C PHE A 154 -11.13 -3.72 18.15
N TRP A 155 -11.63 -3.08 17.09
CA TRP A 155 -12.83 -3.43 16.35
C TRP A 155 -12.52 -3.46 14.86
N ALA A 156 -12.84 -4.58 14.23
CA ALA A 156 -12.69 -4.80 12.80
C ALA A 156 -13.84 -4.15 12.01
N HIS A 157 -13.66 -3.92 10.70
CA HIS A 157 -14.63 -3.12 9.94
C HIS A 157 -15.81 -3.98 9.45
N GLY A 158 -16.96 -3.35 9.20
CA GLY A 158 -18.13 -4.05 8.68
C GLY A 158 -18.64 -5.13 9.64
N ASN A 159 -18.62 -6.39 9.20
CA ASN A 159 -19.04 -7.55 10.00
C ASN A 159 -17.87 -8.49 10.35
N GLU A 160 -16.63 -8.04 10.24
CA GLU A 160 -15.44 -8.85 10.57
C GLU A 160 -15.36 -9.23 12.06
N CYS A 161 -16.10 -8.53 12.94
CA CYS A 161 -16.26 -8.91 14.34
C CYS A 161 -17.35 -9.98 14.57
N GLY A 162 -18.02 -10.44 13.52
CA GLY A 162 -19.10 -11.42 13.59
C GLY A 162 -20.36 -10.93 14.32
N LEU A 163 -21.33 -11.85 14.46
CA LEU A 163 -22.60 -11.57 15.11
C LEU A 163 -22.39 -11.16 16.57
N ASN A 164 -23.02 -10.05 16.96
CA ASN A 164 -22.87 -9.39 18.26
C ASN A 164 -21.43 -8.97 18.62
N GLY A 165 -20.51 -8.94 17.65
CA GLY A 165 -19.11 -8.61 17.90
C GLY A 165 -18.30 -9.74 18.53
N ASN A 166 -18.82 -10.97 18.51
CA ASN A 166 -18.26 -12.13 19.19
C ASN A 166 -16.80 -12.44 18.83
N ASP A 167 -16.34 -12.10 17.63
CA ASP A 167 -14.97 -12.36 17.17
C ASP A 167 -13.98 -11.26 17.60
N CYS A 168 -14.49 -10.13 18.10
CA CYS A 168 -13.71 -9.02 18.62
C CYS A 168 -13.61 -9.02 20.15
N ARG A 169 -13.84 -10.16 20.80
CA ARG A 169 -13.60 -10.36 22.24
C ARG A 169 -12.10 -10.23 22.59
N PRO A 170 -11.74 -9.89 23.85
CA PRO A 170 -12.62 -9.57 24.98
C PRO A 170 -13.22 -8.16 24.90
N PHE A 171 -14.29 -7.90 25.67
CA PHE A 171 -15.01 -6.61 25.69
C PHE A 171 -14.62 -5.71 26.86
N SER A 172 -14.43 -6.27 28.06
CA SER A 172 -14.15 -5.55 29.31
C SER A 172 -13.02 -6.21 30.11
N GLU A 173 -12.54 -5.52 31.14
CA GLU A 173 -11.66 -6.03 32.21
C GLU A 173 -10.30 -6.61 31.78
N SER A 174 -9.91 -6.42 30.52
CA SER A 174 -8.58 -6.74 30.04
C SER A 174 -7.75 -5.46 29.87
N THR A 175 -6.54 -5.47 30.43
CA THR A 175 -5.56 -4.41 30.22
C THR A 175 -4.50 -4.88 29.24
N ILE A 176 -4.21 -4.05 28.24
CA ILE A 176 -3.28 -4.38 27.16
C ILE A 176 -2.16 -3.35 27.15
N ALA A 177 -0.95 -3.79 27.51
CA ALA A 177 0.24 -2.99 27.31
C ALA A 177 0.56 -2.91 25.81
N PHE A 178 0.74 -1.71 25.29
CA PHE A 178 0.99 -1.48 23.87
C PHE A 178 2.19 -0.56 23.65
N ARG A 179 2.73 -0.63 22.44
CA ARG A 179 3.78 0.24 21.93
C ARG A 179 3.39 0.76 20.56
N CYS A 180 3.46 2.08 20.40
CA CYS A 180 3.16 2.76 19.17
C CYS A 180 4.42 3.32 18.50
N PRO A 181 4.52 3.20 17.17
CA PRO A 181 5.57 3.82 16.41
C PRO A 181 5.47 5.35 16.39
N ALA A 182 6.57 6.01 16.02
CA ALA A 182 6.56 7.43 15.68
C ALA A 182 5.74 7.71 14.40
N ASN A 183 5.27 8.94 14.26
CA ASN A 183 4.52 9.49 13.11
C ASN A 183 3.14 8.86 12.86
N CYS A 184 2.48 8.35 13.91
CA CYS A 184 1.13 7.79 13.77
C CYS A 184 0.01 8.83 13.59
N HIS A 185 0.26 10.11 13.87
CA HIS A 185 -0.69 11.20 13.60
C HIS A 185 -1.17 11.22 12.14
N ASP A 186 -0.28 10.90 11.20
CA ASP A 186 -0.58 10.97 9.76
C ASP A 186 -1.19 9.69 9.20
N ALA A 187 -1.48 8.70 10.05
CA ALA A 187 -2.19 7.50 9.63
C ALA A 187 -3.61 7.86 9.17
N LYS A 188 -3.90 7.56 7.91
CA LYS A 188 -5.19 7.84 7.30
C LYS A 188 -5.99 6.57 7.14
N LEU A 189 -7.29 6.70 7.36
CA LEU A 189 -8.30 5.78 6.90
C LEU A 189 -8.41 5.90 5.37
N LEU A 190 -7.98 4.86 4.65
CA LEU A 190 -7.96 4.83 3.19
C LEU A 190 -9.32 4.43 2.61
N GLU A 191 -10.08 3.61 3.33
CA GLU A 191 -11.38 3.11 2.91
C GLU A 191 -12.48 3.89 3.62
N PRO A 192 -13.57 4.26 2.94
CA PRO A 192 -14.65 4.98 3.58
C PRO A 192 -15.23 4.19 4.75
N HIS A 193 -15.13 4.73 5.96
CA HIS A 193 -15.72 4.18 7.19
C HIS A 193 -16.79 5.12 7.67
N MET A 194 -17.91 4.59 8.15
CA MET A 194 -19.03 5.42 8.61
C MET A 194 -19.16 5.33 10.13
N VAL A 195 -19.22 6.49 10.76
CA VAL A 195 -19.42 6.64 12.22
C VAL A 195 -20.74 7.38 12.37
N GLY A 196 -21.74 6.72 12.95
CA GLY A 196 -23.11 7.24 12.95
C GLY A 196 -23.65 7.37 11.52
N ASN A 197 -24.05 8.57 11.12
CA ASN A 197 -24.56 8.88 9.78
C ASN A 197 -23.52 9.56 8.87
N GLU A 198 -22.30 9.78 9.34
CA GLU A 198 -21.25 10.48 8.60
C GLU A 198 -20.18 9.54 8.09
N THR A 199 -19.76 9.72 6.83
CA THR A 199 -18.68 8.93 6.21
C THR A 199 -17.33 9.66 6.33
N TYR A 200 -16.34 8.97 6.88
CA TYR A 200 -14.97 9.40 7.09
C TYR A 200 -14.07 8.72 6.06
N SER A 201 -13.17 9.48 5.42
CA SER A 201 -12.13 8.96 4.53
C SER A 201 -10.97 9.96 4.44
N TYR A 202 -9.75 9.49 4.15
CA TYR A 202 -8.54 10.31 4.01
C TYR A 202 -8.14 11.14 5.25
N ARG A 203 -8.64 10.77 6.43
CA ARG A 203 -8.31 11.37 7.74
C ARG A 203 -8.03 10.29 8.78
N GLY A 204 -7.45 10.68 9.92
CA GLY A 204 -7.34 9.79 11.09
C GLY A 204 -8.72 9.40 11.64
N LEU A 205 -8.77 8.32 12.41
CA LEU A 205 -10.01 7.81 13.02
C LEU A 205 -9.82 7.71 14.54
N VAL A 206 -10.43 8.66 15.24
CA VAL A 206 -10.55 8.68 16.70
C VAL A 206 -12.00 9.05 17.00
N VAL A 207 -12.73 8.16 17.67
CA VAL A 207 -14.13 8.32 18.03
C VAL A 207 -14.22 8.35 19.55
N GLY A 208 -14.78 9.44 20.09
CA GLY A 208 -14.80 9.73 21.53
C GLY A 208 -13.60 10.51 22.02
N GLY A 209 -13.56 10.69 23.33
CA GLY A 209 -12.62 11.56 24.03
C GLY A 209 -13.26 12.09 25.30
N PRO A 210 -12.57 12.96 26.04
CA PRO A 210 -13.11 13.54 27.26
C PRO A 210 -14.24 14.51 26.95
N GLU A 211 -15.20 14.59 27.86
CA GLU A 211 -16.29 15.55 27.77
C GLU A 211 -15.78 16.99 27.82
N PRO A 212 -16.35 17.91 27.02
CA PRO A 212 -15.96 19.31 27.06
C PRO A 212 -16.16 19.92 28.46
N GLY A 213 -15.06 20.29 29.12
CA GLY A 213 -15.10 20.89 30.46
C GLY A 213 -15.09 19.89 31.63
N SER A 214 -14.97 18.59 31.35
CA SER A 214 -14.69 17.57 32.36
C SER A 214 -13.19 17.30 32.47
N ASP A 215 -12.72 17.05 33.68
CA ASP A 215 -11.36 16.56 33.97
C ASP A 215 -11.26 15.03 33.89
N GLU A 216 -12.37 14.34 33.60
CA GLU A 216 -12.38 12.89 33.49
C GLU A 216 -11.64 12.40 32.23
N PRO A 217 -10.94 11.25 32.32
CA PRO A 217 -10.25 10.67 31.19
C PRO A 217 -11.25 10.29 30.08
N GLY A 218 -10.88 10.59 28.83
CA GLY A 218 -11.71 10.28 27.69
C GLY A 218 -11.86 8.78 27.43
N VAL A 219 -13.09 8.36 27.13
CA VAL A 219 -13.40 7.02 26.64
C VAL A 219 -13.45 7.02 25.11
N TYR A 220 -12.81 6.04 24.49
CA TYR A 220 -12.71 5.90 23.04
C TYR A 220 -13.43 4.65 22.55
N ARG A 221 -14.09 4.76 21.40
CA ARG A 221 -14.74 3.62 20.73
C ARG A 221 -13.66 2.69 20.15
N ALA A 222 -13.85 1.37 20.25
CA ALA A 222 -12.83 0.39 19.90
C ALA A 222 -12.40 0.37 18.42
N ASP A 223 -13.15 0.99 17.50
CA ASP A 223 -12.75 1.16 16.10
C ASP A 223 -11.78 2.34 15.88
N SER A 224 -11.50 3.13 16.92
CA SER A 224 -10.45 4.15 16.89
C SER A 224 -9.07 3.54 16.69
N TYR A 225 -8.20 4.25 15.95
CA TYR A 225 -6.79 3.87 15.88
C TYR A 225 -6.12 4.13 17.23
N VAL A 226 -5.69 3.05 17.89
CA VAL A 226 -5.17 3.08 19.28
C VAL A 226 -4.02 4.08 19.42
N CYS A 227 -3.08 4.10 18.48
CA CYS A 227 -1.95 5.03 18.53
C CYS A 227 -2.34 6.50 18.32
N GLN A 228 -3.38 6.78 17.54
CA GLN A 228 -3.90 8.15 17.39
C GLN A 228 -4.70 8.57 18.61
N ALA A 229 -5.52 7.68 19.17
CA ALA A 229 -6.22 7.92 20.42
C ALA A 229 -5.24 8.15 21.58
N ALA A 230 -4.10 7.45 21.61
CA ALA A 230 -3.06 7.64 22.63
C ALA A 230 -2.36 9.01 22.50
N ILE A 231 -2.12 9.48 21.26
CA ILE A 231 -1.62 10.84 21.02
C ILE A 231 -2.68 11.86 21.43
N HIS A 232 -3.95 11.63 21.07
CA HIS A 232 -5.08 12.50 21.42
C HIS A 232 -5.18 12.64 22.95
N ALA A 233 -5.14 11.54 23.69
CA ALA A 233 -5.14 11.49 25.16
C ALA A 233 -3.85 12.00 25.83
N GLY A 234 -2.79 12.29 25.07
CA GLY A 234 -1.51 12.78 25.63
C GLY A 234 -0.63 11.69 26.27
N VAL A 235 -0.98 10.41 26.10
CA VAL A 235 -0.23 9.27 26.66
C VAL A 235 1.12 9.10 25.96
N ILE A 236 1.17 9.38 24.66
CA ILE A 236 2.38 9.30 23.84
C ILE A 236 2.52 10.54 22.96
N THR A 237 3.72 10.75 22.41
CA THR A 237 3.97 11.85 21.47
C THR A 237 4.09 11.33 20.03
N ASN A 238 3.73 12.16 19.06
CA ASN A 238 3.85 11.79 17.65
C ASN A 238 5.31 11.64 17.19
N THR A 239 6.26 12.38 17.76
CA THR A 239 7.65 12.46 17.26
C THR A 239 8.48 11.22 17.58
N VAL A 240 8.33 10.67 18.78
CA VAL A 240 9.11 9.49 19.24
C VAL A 240 8.27 8.24 19.42
N GLY A 241 6.94 8.35 19.31
CA GLY A 241 6.01 7.28 19.68
C GLY A 241 5.98 7.10 21.19
N GLY A 242 5.75 5.87 21.65
CA GLY A 242 5.80 5.54 23.07
C GLY A 242 5.08 4.24 23.41
N CYS A 243 5.03 3.91 24.69
CA CYS A 243 4.23 2.82 25.21
C CYS A 243 3.14 3.37 26.13
N GLY A 244 2.05 2.63 26.26
CA GLY A 244 0.99 2.91 27.21
C GLY A 244 0.25 1.64 27.57
N VAL A 245 -0.76 1.77 28.41
CA VAL A 245 -1.68 0.68 28.75
C VAL A 245 -3.07 1.12 28.39
N VAL A 246 -3.74 0.29 27.59
CA VAL A 246 -5.17 0.41 27.33
C VAL A 246 -5.91 -0.44 28.36
N LYS A 247 -7.00 0.11 28.91
CA LYS A 247 -7.99 -0.63 29.67
C LYS A 247 -9.27 -0.74 28.84
N LEU A 248 -9.76 -1.96 28.64
CA LEU A 248 -11.07 -2.17 28.00
C LEU A 248 -12.18 -1.92 29.02
N GLU A 249 -13.08 -1.00 28.70
CA GLU A 249 -14.15 -0.55 29.60
C GLU A 249 -15.50 -1.23 29.31
N GLY A 250 -15.58 -2.10 28.29
CA GLY A 250 -16.84 -2.72 27.90
C GLY A 250 -17.74 -1.79 27.11
N ALA A 251 -19.06 -1.95 27.29
CA ALA A 251 -20.05 -1.10 26.64
C ALA A 251 -20.00 0.32 27.23
N ALA A 252 -20.01 1.32 26.35
CA ALA A 252 -20.12 2.71 26.75
C ALA A 252 -21.22 3.40 25.94
N HIS A 253 -21.90 4.34 26.61
CA HIS A 253 -23.00 5.13 26.10
C HIS A 253 -22.48 6.49 25.69
N SER A 254 -22.74 6.90 24.45
CA SER A 254 -22.30 8.17 23.88
C SER A 254 -20.77 8.40 23.89
N PHE A 255 -20.27 9.05 22.86
CA PHE A 255 -18.85 9.37 22.72
C PHE A 255 -18.75 10.83 22.31
N PRO A 256 -18.32 11.74 23.20
CA PRO A 256 -18.28 13.17 22.89
C PRO A 256 -17.10 13.50 21.95
N PRO A 257 -17.28 14.41 20.98
CA PRO A 257 -16.18 14.90 20.17
C PRO A 257 -15.34 15.90 20.97
N SER A 258 -14.02 15.82 20.85
CA SER A 258 -13.08 16.77 21.44
C SER A 258 -11.87 17.00 20.52
N LYS A 259 -11.02 17.96 20.89
CA LYS A 259 -9.79 18.26 20.16
C LYS A 259 -8.64 18.40 21.15
N GLN A 260 -7.73 17.44 21.13
CA GLN A 260 -6.56 17.43 22.00
C GLN A 260 -5.31 17.04 21.21
N ASN A 261 -4.16 17.61 21.60
CA ASN A 261 -2.84 17.25 21.07
C ASN A 261 -2.75 17.25 19.52
N GLY A 262 -3.48 18.17 18.87
CA GLY A 262 -3.50 18.32 17.41
C GLY A 262 -4.47 17.38 16.68
N ILE A 263 -5.07 16.41 17.36
CA ILE A 263 -6.05 15.47 16.80
C ILE A 263 -7.46 15.94 17.16
N ARG A 264 -8.39 15.84 16.21
CA ARG A 264 -9.81 16.10 16.43
C ARG A 264 -10.55 14.77 16.39
N SER A 265 -11.21 14.41 17.48
CA SER A 265 -12.04 13.21 17.53
C SER A 265 -13.45 13.45 17.01
N VAL A 266 -14.15 12.35 16.81
CA VAL A 266 -15.49 12.26 16.22
C VAL A 266 -16.47 11.87 17.32
N GLY A 267 -17.64 12.50 17.31
CA GLY A 267 -18.71 12.15 18.23
C GLY A 267 -19.51 10.94 17.74
N PHE A 268 -20.00 10.13 18.65
CA PHE A 268 -20.94 9.04 18.35
C PHE A 268 -22.03 9.02 19.42
N PRO A 269 -23.26 9.51 19.13
CA PRO A 269 -24.31 9.69 20.15
C PRO A 269 -25.12 8.40 20.37
N SER A 270 -24.43 7.28 20.60
CA SER A 270 -25.08 5.99 20.81
C SER A 270 -24.15 4.98 21.50
N THR A 271 -24.74 3.88 21.94
CA THR A 271 -24.06 2.79 22.62
C THR A 271 -23.20 1.98 21.67
N PHE A 272 -21.99 1.66 22.12
CA PHE A 272 -21.09 0.75 21.43
C PHE A 272 -20.53 -0.31 22.40
N PRO A 273 -20.53 -1.60 22.05
CA PRO A 273 -20.29 -2.69 23.01
C PRO A 273 -18.84 -2.80 23.49
N LYS A 274 -17.90 -2.12 22.81
CA LYS A 274 -16.48 -2.18 23.14
C LYS A 274 -15.83 -0.80 23.11
N SER A 275 -15.41 -0.34 24.27
CA SER A 275 -14.73 0.93 24.44
C SER A 275 -13.43 0.72 25.23
N PHE A 276 -12.58 1.73 25.19
CA PHE A 276 -11.33 1.69 25.91
C PHE A 276 -10.88 3.06 26.41
N SER A 277 -10.15 3.04 27.51
CA SER A 277 -9.52 4.20 28.13
C SER A 277 -8.00 3.94 28.24
N PHE A 278 -7.25 4.96 28.62
CA PHE A 278 -5.83 4.84 28.89
C PHE A 278 -5.57 4.92 30.39
N VAL A 279 -4.73 4.01 30.89
CA VAL A 279 -4.30 4.03 32.28
C VAL A 279 -3.18 5.05 32.44
N GLU A 280 -3.29 5.92 33.44
CA GLU A 280 -2.21 6.82 33.82
C GLU A 280 -1.05 6.03 34.42
N LEU A 281 0.13 6.15 33.82
CA LEU A 281 1.36 5.51 34.28
C LEU A 281 2.27 6.55 34.91
N SER A 282 2.87 6.22 36.05
CA SER A 282 3.93 7.07 36.58
C SER A 282 5.17 6.99 35.69
N SER A 283 5.98 8.06 35.68
CA SER A 283 7.21 8.14 34.89
C SER A 283 8.26 7.08 35.28
N SER A 284 8.19 6.51 36.48
CA SER A 284 9.02 5.38 36.90
C SER A 284 8.50 4.02 36.43
N GLN A 285 7.19 3.90 36.16
CA GLN A 285 6.55 2.65 35.70
C GLN A 285 6.69 2.43 34.19
N ALA A 286 6.83 3.51 33.41
CA ALA A 286 6.86 3.47 31.95
C ALA A 286 8.31 3.38 31.40
N THR A 287 8.95 2.21 31.51
CA THR A 287 10.27 1.99 30.88
C THR A 287 10.08 1.52 29.44
N CYS A 288 9.90 2.45 28.49
CA CYS A 288 9.72 2.14 27.07
C CYS A 288 10.84 2.75 26.22
N PRO A 289 11.59 1.94 25.44
CA PRO A 289 12.57 2.46 24.50
C PRO A 289 11.90 3.30 23.42
N GLN A 290 12.58 4.36 22.96
CA GLN A 290 12.12 5.13 21.80
C GLN A 290 12.08 4.28 20.53
N ASP A 291 11.29 4.71 19.53
CA ASP A 291 11.26 4.11 18.20
C ASP A 291 12.68 4.07 17.58
N PRO A 292 13.21 2.89 17.20
CA PRO A 292 14.59 2.74 16.78
C PRO A 292 14.83 3.12 15.31
N ARG A 293 13.77 3.50 14.56
CA ARG A 293 13.85 3.68 13.11
C ARG A 293 14.92 4.66 12.64
N TRP A 294 15.00 5.83 13.27
CA TRP A 294 15.95 6.86 12.85
C TRP A 294 17.40 6.51 13.17
N PRO A 295 17.75 6.04 14.39
CA PRO A 295 19.08 5.50 14.68
C PRO A 295 19.49 4.35 13.74
N LEU A 296 18.61 3.37 13.52
CA LEU A 296 18.90 2.21 12.66
C LEU A 296 19.06 2.61 11.19
N LEU A 297 18.27 3.58 10.72
CA LEU A 297 18.42 4.17 9.39
C LEU A 297 19.78 4.88 9.26
N GLY A 298 20.18 5.67 10.28
CA GLY A 298 21.48 6.34 10.31
C GLY A 298 22.65 5.37 10.22
N ILE A 299 22.62 4.26 10.97
CA ILE A 299 23.63 3.18 10.89
C ILE A 299 23.69 2.60 9.47
N THR A 300 22.54 2.27 8.88
CA THR A 300 22.46 1.69 7.54
C THR A 300 22.95 2.65 6.46
N ILE A 301 22.57 3.94 6.52
CA ILE A 301 23.06 4.98 5.61
C ILE A 301 24.57 5.14 5.76
N GLY A 302 25.09 5.22 6.98
CA GLY A 302 26.52 5.39 7.24
C GLY A 302 27.35 4.25 6.64
N VAL A 303 26.96 3.00 6.90
CA VAL A 303 27.67 1.82 6.39
C VAL A 303 27.57 1.71 4.87
N LEU A 304 26.38 1.90 4.28
CA LEU A 304 26.25 1.87 2.82
C LEU A 304 27.02 3.02 2.17
N SER A 305 27.08 4.20 2.79
CA SER A 305 27.86 5.33 2.28
C SER A 305 29.36 5.00 2.27
N VAL A 306 29.89 4.42 3.36
CA VAL A 306 31.27 3.94 3.41
C VAL A 306 31.52 2.89 2.33
N LEU A 307 30.62 1.90 2.20
CA LEU A 307 30.75 0.87 1.17
C LEU A 307 30.79 1.47 -0.24
N TRP A 308 29.87 2.38 -0.55
CA TRP A 308 29.78 3.02 -1.87
C TRP A 308 30.93 3.98 -2.15
N ILE A 309 31.55 4.59 -1.15
CA ILE A 309 32.71 5.47 -1.32
C ILE A 309 34.00 4.67 -1.54
N PHE A 310 34.14 3.47 -0.95
CA PHE A 310 35.40 2.72 -0.98
C PHE A 310 35.40 1.49 -1.90
N SER A 311 34.25 0.91 -2.24
CA SER A 311 34.15 -0.27 -3.09
C SER A 311 33.90 0.07 -4.57
N THR A 312 34.70 -0.49 -5.46
CA THR A 312 34.52 -0.34 -6.92
C THR A 312 33.68 -1.46 -7.54
N SER A 313 33.38 -2.53 -6.79
CA SER A 313 32.77 -3.75 -7.30
C SER A 313 31.24 -3.62 -7.44
N PRO A 314 30.69 -3.61 -8.67
CA PRO A 314 29.25 -3.54 -8.90
C PRO A 314 28.38 -4.57 -8.16
N PRO A 315 28.74 -5.88 -8.08
CA PRO A 315 27.92 -6.84 -7.35
C PRO A 315 27.91 -6.54 -5.85
N VAL A 316 29.04 -6.16 -5.26
CA VAL A 316 29.12 -5.81 -3.83
C VAL A 316 28.22 -4.60 -3.55
N LEU A 317 28.30 -3.56 -4.38
CA LEU A 317 27.47 -2.36 -4.20
C LEU A 317 25.97 -2.67 -4.31
N PHE A 318 25.56 -3.37 -5.36
CA PHE A 318 24.16 -3.65 -5.62
C PHE A 318 23.55 -4.60 -4.57
N PHE A 319 24.16 -5.76 -4.32
CA PHE A 319 23.59 -6.76 -3.43
C PHE A 319 23.67 -6.36 -1.95
N SER A 320 24.71 -5.62 -1.53
CA SER A 320 24.74 -5.08 -0.16
C SER A 320 23.66 -4.03 0.05
N THR A 321 23.46 -3.14 -0.93
CA THR A 321 22.39 -2.13 -0.87
C THR A 321 21.03 -2.79 -0.83
N PHE A 322 20.79 -3.76 -1.73
CA PHE A 322 19.54 -4.52 -1.75
C PHE A 322 19.27 -5.19 -0.40
N PHE A 323 20.22 -5.98 0.12
CA PHE A 323 20.02 -6.74 1.35
C PHE A 323 19.84 -5.86 2.58
N MET A 324 20.75 -4.89 2.81
CA MET A 324 20.67 -4.01 3.97
C MET A 324 19.42 -3.14 3.95
N LEU A 325 19.05 -2.60 2.78
CA LEU A 325 17.85 -1.80 2.64
C LEU A 325 16.58 -2.66 2.76
N PHE A 326 16.59 -3.92 2.30
CA PHE A 326 15.48 -4.85 2.47
C PHE A 326 15.23 -5.18 3.95
N CYS A 327 16.29 -5.46 4.72
CA CYS A 327 16.20 -5.63 6.17
C CYS A 327 15.72 -4.35 6.86
N GLN A 328 16.28 -3.20 6.50
CA GLN A 328 15.89 -1.90 7.05
C GLN A 328 14.41 -1.60 6.82
N VAL A 329 13.91 -1.80 5.61
CA VAL A 329 12.50 -1.56 5.30
C VAL A 329 11.61 -2.58 6.01
N GLY A 330 11.86 -3.87 5.81
CA GLY A 330 10.96 -4.94 6.24
C GLY A 330 10.92 -5.19 7.75
N LEU A 331 11.95 -4.80 8.51
CA LEU A 331 11.99 -5.00 9.97
C LEU A 331 11.80 -3.71 10.79
N VAL A 332 12.06 -2.55 10.18
CA VAL A 332 12.24 -1.30 10.93
C VAL A 332 11.39 -0.16 10.36
N SER A 333 11.67 0.30 9.13
CA SER A 333 11.09 1.54 8.59
C SER A 333 9.63 1.40 8.17
N ASP A 334 9.26 0.29 7.54
CA ASP A 334 7.89 -0.01 7.12
C ASP A 334 7.64 -1.53 7.21
N PRO A 335 7.64 -2.10 8.43
CA PRO A 335 7.43 -3.53 8.61
C PRO A 335 5.95 -3.89 8.36
N PRO A 336 5.67 -5.10 7.88
CA PRO A 336 4.33 -5.68 7.94
C PRO A 336 3.75 -5.66 9.36
N SER A 337 2.42 -5.62 9.46
CA SER A 337 1.69 -5.50 10.73
C SER A 337 1.61 -6.82 11.50
N PHE A 338 2.75 -7.29 12.01
CA PHE A 338 2.84 -8.44 12.91
C PHE A 338 3.10 -7.98 14.35
N THR A 339 2.40 -8.60 15.31
CA THR A 339 2.58 -8.32 16.74
C THR A 339 3.84 -8.97 17.28
N GLN A 340 4.16 -10.19 16.83
CA GLN A 340 5.35 -10.93 17.25
C GLN A 340 6.53 -10.72 16.30
N PHE A 341 7.73 -10.62 16.88
CA PHE A 341 8.96 -10.47 16.10
C PHE A 341 9.31 -11.72 15.28
N ALA A 342 8.99 -12.92 15.79
CA ALA A 342 9.24 -14.18 15.09
C ALA A 342 8.45 -14.26 13.76
N ASP A 343 7.18 -13.88 13.78
CA ASP A 343 6.34 -13.83 12.57
C ASP A 343 6.85 -12.80 11.56
N LEU A 344 7.30 -11.64 12.06
CA LEU A 344 7.91 -10.61 11.23
C LEU A 344 9.19 -11.11 10.54
N LEU A 345 10.06 -11.81 11.27
CA LEU A 345 11.28 -12.38 10.72
C LEU A 345 10.98 -13.52 9.72
N SER A 346 10.03 -14.40 10.05
CA SER A 346 9.55 -15.46 9.16
C SER A 346 9.01 -14.87 7.85
N SER A 347 8.18 -13.82 7.93
CA SER A 347 7.66 -13.11 6.77
C SER A 347 8.75 -12.39 5.97
N LEU A 348 9.79 -11.85 6.61
CA LEU A 348 10.90 -11.23 5.90
C LEU A 348 11.64 -12.29 5.08
N LEU A 349 11.99 -13.41 5.70
CA LEU A 349 12.77 -14.48 5.08
C LEU A 349 12.00 -15.15 3.93
N SER A 350 10.68 -15.36 4.09
CA SER A 350 9.84 -15.92 3.02
C SER A 350 9.80 -15.03 1.78
N ARG A 351 9.87 -13.70 1.97
CA ARG A 351 9.89 -12.71 0.88
C ARG A 351 11.29 -12.51 0.30
N LEU A 352 12.34 -12.64 1.12
CA LEU A 352 13.72 -12.35 0.74
C LEU A 352 14.25 -13.29 -0.35
N LEU A 353 13.95 -14.58 -0.30
CA LEU A 353 14.45 -15.55 -1.28
C LEU A 353 13.94 -15.25 -2.72
N PRO A 354 12.62 -15.18 -2.98
CA PRO A 354 12.11 -14.80 -4.30
C PRO A 354 12.54 -13.37 -4.68
N ALA A 355 12.60 -12.43 -3.73
CA ALA A 355 13.12 -11.09 -4.00
C ALA A 355 14.59 -11.09 -4.44
N SER A 356 15.41 -11.98 -3.87
CA SER A 356 16.83 -12.13 -4.25
C SER A 356 16.99 -12.69 -5.66
N PHE A 357 16.11 -13.61 -6.08
CA PHE A 357 16.08 -14.08 -7.47
C PHE A 357 15.76 -12.94 -8.45
N VAL A 358 14.72 -12.15 -8.15
CA VAL A 358 14.37 -10.98 -8.96
C VAL A 358 15.52 -9.96 -8.95
N ALA A 359 16.11 -9.68 -7.79
CA ALA A 359 17.26 -8.79 -7.66
C ALA A 359 18.46 -9.28 -8.46
N TYR A 360 18.71 -10.59 -8.55
CA TYR A 360 19.75 -11.15 -9.40
C TYR A 360 19.48 -10.92 -10.89
N VAL A 361 18.24 -11.12 -11.35
CA VAL A 361 17.84 -10.83 -12.73
C VAL A 361 18.00 -9.34 -13.05
N LEU A 362 17.51 -8.46 -12.15
CA LEU A 362 17.65 -7.02 -12.27
C LEU A 362 19.13 -6.59 -12.25
N TYR A 363 19.96 -7.22 -11.44
CA TYR A 363 21.40 -7.01 -11.45
C TYR A 363 22.01 -7.38 -12.80
N LYS A 364 21.77 -8.60 -13.28
CA LYS A 364 22.39 -9.13 -14.50
C LYS A 364 22.04 -8.29 -15.73
N TYR A 365 20.78 -7.89 -15.87
CA TYR A 365 20.29 -7.23 -17.09
C TYR A 365 20.18 -5.71 -16.98
N CYS A 366 20.12 -5.13 -15.78
CA CYS A 366 19.90 -3.70 -15.61
C CYS A 366 21.04 -3.01 -14.83
N ALA A 367 21.42 -3.52 -13.66
CA ALA A 367 22.42 -2.85 -12.82
C ALA A 367 23.85 -3.04 -13.31
N ARG A 368 24.19 -4.24 -13.78
CA ARG A 368 25.52 -4.55 -14.30
C ARG A 368 25.87 -3.70 -15.54
N PRO A 369 25.01 -3.56 -16.58
CA PRO A 369 25.29 -2.66 -17.70
C PRO A 369 25.43 -1.18 -17.29
N LEU A 370 24.78 -0.75 -16.21
CA LEU A 370 24.92 0.60 -15.67
C LEU A 370 26.24 0.78 -14.90
N LEU A 371 26.55 -0.15 -14.00
CA LEU A 371 27.60 0.00 -12.98
C LEU A 371 28.98 -0.48 -13.43
N ASP A 372 29.07 -1.50 -14.31
CA ASP A 372 30.36 -1.99 -14.83
C ASP A 372 31.18 -0.90 -15.53
N PRO A 373 30.60 -0.07 -16.44
CA PRO A 373 31.32 1.05 -17.05
C PRO A 373 31.74 2.14 -16.05
N LEU A 374 31.05 2.20 -14.90
CA LEU A 374 31.27 3.17 -13.82
C LEU A 374 32.10 2.59 -12.65
N SER A 375 32.70 1.41 -12.85
CA SER A 375 33.56 0.76 -11.85
C SER A 375 34.85 1.54 -11.59
N LYS A 376 35.33 2.33 -12.56
CA LYS A 376 36.55 3.14 -12.42
C LYS A 376 36.42 4.14 -11.26
N PRO A 377 37.47 4.34 -10.43
CA PRO A 377 37.43 5.22 -9.26
C PRO A 377 37.12 6.68 -9.57
N VAL A 378 37.32 7.11 -10.81
CA VAL A 378 37.00 8.44 -11.34
C VAL A 378 35.51 8.83 -11.18
N TYR A 379 34.62 7.85 -10.99
CA TYR A 379 33.18 8.04 -10.83
C TYR A 379 32.66 7.80 -9.41
N GLN A 380 33.54 7.55 -8.44
CA GLN A 380 33.19 6.94 -7.16
C GLN A 380 32.21 7.80 -6.33
N ILE A 381 32.50 9.09 -6.16
CA ILE A 381 31.64 9.99 -5.38
C ILE A 381 30.35 10.27 -6.15
N THR A 382 30.44 10.45 -7.47
CA THR A 382 29.28 10.73 -8.32
C THR A 382 28.27 9.58 -8.28
N LYS A 383 28.72 8.33 -8.45
CA LYS A 383 27.80 7.17 -8.40
C LYS A 383 27.19 6.98 -7.02
N THR A 384 27.95 7.23 -5.94
CA THR A 384 27.45 7.20 -4.57
C THR A 384 26.31 8.19 -4.38
N LEU A 385 26.53 9.48 -4.69
CA LEU A 385 25.56 10.54 -4.46
C LEU A 385 24.33 10.45 -5.37
N LEU A 386 24.48 9.91 -6.58
CA LEU A 386 23.37 9.80 -7.51
C LEU A 386 22.54 8.53 -7.33
N TYR A 387 23.11 7.44 -6.79
CA TYR A 387 22.40 6.17 -6.66
C TYR A 387 21.82 5.95 -5.26
N LEU A 388 22.61 6.19 -4.22
CA LEU A 388 22.27 5.77 -2.86
C LEU A 388 21.12 6.59 -2.25
N PRO A 389 21.09 7.94 -2.32
CA PRO A 389 19.97 8.71 -1.78
C PRO A 389 18.63 8.37 -2.44
N PRO A 390 18.53 8.26 -3.79
CA PRO A 390 17.29 7.81 -4.44
C PRO A 390 16.87 6.41 -4.01
N ALA A 391 17.80 5.48 -3.76
CA ALA A 391 17.46 4.15 -3.23
C ALA A 391 16.79 4.23 -1.86
N PHE A 392 17.28 5.05 -0.94
CA PHE A 392 16.60 5.29 0.34
C PHE A 392 15.26 6.02 0.15
N ILE A 393 15.18 7.00 -0.75
CA ILE A 393 13.92 7.70 -1.05
C ILE A 393 12.84 6.72 -1.53
N GLY A 394 13.20 5.78 -2.41
CA GLY A 394 12.28 4.74 -2.87
C GLY A 394 11.97 3.70 -1.79
N GLY A 395 12.97 3.31 -0.97
CA GLY A 395 12.79 2.36 0.13
C GLY A 395 11.88 2.89 1.24
N LEU A 396 11.93 4.20 1.49
CA LEU A 396 11.12 4.94 2.47
C LEU A 396 9.89 5.58 1.82
N ASN A 397 9.27 4.92 0.84
CA ASN A 397 8.10 5.41 0.11
C ASN A 397 6.97 5.91 1.04
N ASN A 398 6.78 5.27 2.18
CA ASN A 398 5.82 5.64 3.21
C ASN A 398 6.08 7.04 3.83
N TYR A 399 7.34 7.47 3.89
CA TYR A 399 7.74 8.79 4.38
C TYR A 399 7.99 9.81 3.25
N THR A 400 8.25 9.34 2.02
CA THR A 400 8.53 10.17 0.85
C THR A 400 7.28 10.34 -0.03
N PHE A 401 7.11 9.53 -1.07
CA PHE A 401 6.06 9.75 -2.06
C PHE A 401 4.65 9.58 -1.49
N ALA A 402 4.39 8.57 -0.67
CA ALA A 402 3.04 8.36 -0.11
C ALA A 402 2.61 9.50 0.83
N ARG A 403 3.59 10.17 1.46
CA ARG A 403 3.34 11.33 2.33
C ARG A 403 3.20 12.64 1.53
N LEU A 404 4.09 12.85 0.56
CA LEU A 404 4.22 14.11 -0.18
C LEU A 404 3.26 14.21 -1.36
N ILE A 405 2.92 13.08 -1.99
CA ILE A 405 2.09 13.01 -3.18
C ILE A 405 0.75 12.38 -2.76
N PRO A 406 -0.33 13.16 -2.64
CA PRO A 406 -1.66 12.66 -2.28
C PRO A 406 -2.29 11.90 -3.46
N LEU A 407 -1.76 10.71 -3.77
CA LEU A 407 -2.23 9.78 -4.79
C LEU A 407 -2.19 8.37 -4.21
N GLU A 408 -3.17 8.03 -3.37
CA GLU A 408 -3.25 6.70 -2.74
C GLU A 408 -3.73 5.64 -3.75
N ARG A 409 -4.69 6.02 -4.61
CA ARG A 409 -5.24 5.20 -5.68
C ARG A 409 -5.56 6.07 -6.89
N LEU A 410 -5.32 5.54 -8.10
CA LEU A 410 -5.62 6.22 -9.37
C LEU A 410 -7.08 5.94 -9.82
N THR A 411 -8.04 6.02 -8.91
CA THR A 411 -9.47 5.89 -9.27
C THR A 411 -10.09 7.26 -9.52
N PRO A 412 -11.11 7.37 -10.40
CA PRO A 412 -11.82 8.64 -10.61
C PRO A 412 -12.43 9.21 -9.33
N HIS A 413 -12.89 8.36 -8.42
CA HIS A 413 -13.47 8.77 -7.14
C HIS A 413 -12.42 9.37 -6.20
N ASP A 414 -11.25 8.72 -6.10
CA ASP A 414 -10.17 9.16 -5.21
C ASP A 414 -9.55 10.47 -5.71
N ILE A 415 -9.40 10.65 -7.03
CA ILE A 415 -8.94 11.91 -7.62
C ILE A 415 -9.90 13.07 -7.31
N GLN A 416 -11.19 12.79 -7.15
CA GLN A 416 -12.19 13.82 -6.81
C GLN A 416 -12.23 14.13 -5.30
N LYS A 417 -12.09 13.12 -4.45
CA LYS A 417 -12.26 13.26 -3.00
C LYS A 417 -10.97 13.51 -2.23
N GLN A 418 -9.83 13.03 -2.72
CA GLN A 418 -8.56 13.18 -2.03
C GLN A 418 -8.04 14.63 -2.20
N PRO A 419 -7.79 15.36 -1.09
CA PRO A 419 -7.31 16.73 -1.17
C PRO A 419 -5.92 16.79 -1.80
N GLY A 420 -5.76 17.64 -2.82
CA GLY A 420 -4.48 17.84 -3.53
C GLY A 420 -4.18 16.84 -4.65
N ALA A 421 -5.00 15.80 -4.86
CA ALA A 421 -4.75 14.76 -5.86
C ALA A 421 -4.66 15.32 -7.30
N LYS A 422 -5.55 16.26 -7.67
CA LYS A 422 -5.54 16.91 -9.00
C LYS A 422 -4.24 17.66 -9.28
N VAL A 423 -3.75 18.42 -8.30
CA VAL A 423 -2.50 19.19 -8.41
C VAL A 423 -1.30 18.24 -8.50
N ALA A 424 -1.28 17.20 -7.66
CA ALA A 424 -0.25 16.17 -7.69
C ALA A 424 -0.17 15.49 -9.07
N LEU A 425 -1.32 15.10 -9.64
CA LEU A 425 -1.39 14.47 -10.96
C LEU A 425 -0.89 15.41 -12.07
N ALA A 426 -1.24 16.69 -12.00
CA ALA A 426 -0.80 17.71 -12.96
C ALA A 426 0.72 17.94 -12.95
N LEU A 427 1.41 17.67 -11.84
CA LEU A 427 2.88 17.77 -11.74
C LEU A 427 3.59 16.45 -12.06
N VAL A 428 3.03 15.32 -11.60
CA VAL A 428 3.64 14.01 -11.76
C VAL A 428 3.59 13.56 -13.23
N ILE A 429 2.46 13.72 -13.93
CA ILE A 429 2.34 13.25 -15.33
C ILE A 429 3.37 13.91 -16.24
N PRO A 430 3.50 15.25 -16.33
CA PRO A 430 4.52 15.88 -17.17
C PRO A 430 5.94 15.46 -16.79
N THR A 431 6.21 15.30 -15.49
CA THR A 431 7.52 14.88 -14.99
C THR A 431 7.86 13.46 -15.49
N VAL A 432 6.93 12.51 -15.37
CA VAL A 432 7.11 11.13 -15.85
C VAL A 432 7.26 11.11 -17.38
N ILE A 433 6.47 11.90 -18.12
CA ILE A 433 6.60 12.02 -19.58
C ILE A 433 8.01 12.54 -19.95
N CYS A 434 8.49 13.60 -19.28
CA CYS A 434 9.84 14.12 -19.50
C CYS A 434 10.92 13.06 -19.22
N ILE A 435 10.78 12.27 -18.14
CA ILE A 435 11.70 11.16 -17.83
C ILE A 435 11.70 10.12 -18.95
N ILE A 436 10.51 9.69 -19.41
CA ILE A 436 10.38 8.69 -20.47
C ILE A 436 10.99 9.20 -21.78
N LEU A 437 10.66 10.42 -22.19
CA LEU A 437 11.16 11.01 -23.44
C LEU A 437 12.68 11.20 -23.41
N THR A 438 13.23 11.68 -22.29
CA THR A 438 14.67 11.86 -22.14
C THR A 438 15.41 10.52 -22.13
N GLN A 439 14.92 9.51 -21.41
CA GLN A 439 15.52 8.16 -21.43
C GLN A 439 15.43 7.52 -22.82
N ALA A 440 14.27 7.61 -23.49
CA ALA A 440 14.09 7.11 -24.86
C ALA A 440 15.06 7.77 -25.84
N TRP A 441 15.28 9.09 -25.69
CA TRP A 441 16.27 9.81 -26.48
C TRP A 441 17.70 9.30 -26.21
N GLN A 442 18.08 9.08 -24.95
CA GLN A 442 19.41 8.54 -24.61
C GLN A 442 19.60 7.11 -25.17
N ILE A 443 18.60 6.23 -25.02
CA ILE A 443 18.61 4.87 -25.58
C ILE A 443 18.83 4.91 -27.10
N ARG A 444 18.14 5.82 -27.79
CA ARG A 444 18.32 6.05 -29.23
C ARG A 444 19.72 6.56 -29.57
N MET A 445 20.25 7.53 -28.83
CA MET A 445 21.61 8.05 -29.06
C MET A 445 22.69 6.98 -28.88
N GLY A 446 22.46 5.99 -28.02
CA GLY A 446 23.32 4.82 -27.86
C GLY A 446 23.12 3.70 -28.89
N GLY A 447 22.20 3.84 -29.85
CA GLY A 447 21.93 2.82 -30.88
C GLY A 447 21.18 1.58 -30.40
N LEU A 448 20.58 1.62 -29.19
CA LEU A 448 19.97 0.46 -28.54
C LEU A 448 18.44 0.39 -28.69
N MET A 449 17.83 1.39 -29.32
CA MET A 449 16.37 1.55 -29.38
C MET A 449 15.61 0.32 -29.93
N PRO A 450 16.05 -0.37 -31.00
CA PRO A 450 15.33 -1.55 -31.50
C PRO A 450 15.19 -2.65 -30.44
N ARG A 451 16.24 -2.89 -29.65
CA ARG A 451 16.25 -3.90 -28.59
C ARG A 451 15.31 -3.53 -27.45
N TYR A 452 15.34 -2.27 -27.03
CA TYR A 452 14.46 -1.77 -25.97
C TYR A 452 13.00 -1.73 -26.40
N LEU A 453 12.73 -1.34 -27.65
CA LEU A 453 11.39 -1.40 -28.21
C LEU A 453 10.85 -2.83 -28.19
N LYS A 454 11.66 -3.84 -28.54
CA LYS A 454 11.26 -5.24 -28.43
C LYS A 454 10.86 -5.61 -26.99
N ILE A 455 11.66 -5.25 -25.99
CA ILE A 455 11.38 -5.55 -24.57
C ILE A 455 10.10 -4.84 -24.09
N TYR A 456 9.94 -3.56 -24.39
CA TYR A 456 8.78 -2.79 -23.94
C TYR A 456 7.51 -3.15 -24.72
N CYS A 457 7.61 -3.52 -26.00
CA CYS A 457 6.49 -4.04 -26.76
C CYS A 457 6.04 -5.41 -26.23
N THR A 458 6.95 -6.30 -25.81
CA THR A 458 6.55 -7.59 -25.21
C THR A 458 5.89 -7.38 -23.85
N MET A 459 6.46 -6.54 -22.99
CA MET A 459 5.83 -6.16 -21.72
C MET A 459 4.45 -5.52 -21.93
N GLY A 460 4.34 -4.59 -22.89
CA GLY A 460 3.09 -3.94 -23.26
C GLY A 460 2.06 -4.93 -23.80
N LEU A 461 2.47 -5.88 -24.64
CA LEU A 461 1.58 -6.94 -25.13
C LEU A 461 1.06 -7.82 -23.98
N ILE A 462 1.91 -8.19 -23.03
CA ILE A 462 1.49 -8.94 -21.83
C ILE A 462 0.42 -8.15 -21.07
N LEU A 463 0.64 -6.86 -20.82
CA LEU A 463 -0.35 -6.01 -20.15
C LEU A 463 -1.66 -5.87 -20.95
N LEU A 464 -1.58 -5.76 -22.27
CA LEU A 464 -2.75 -5.73 -23.15
C LEU A 464 -3.53 -7.05 -23.15
N ILE A 465 -2.85 -8.20 -22.99
CA ILE A 465 -3.50 -9.51 -22.85
C ILE A 465 -4.18 -9.63 -21.48
N LEU A 466 -3.58 -9.08 -20.42
CA LEU A 466 -4.14 -9.11 -19.07
C LEU A 466 -5.33 -8.15 -18.88
N LEU A 467 -5.36 -7.05 -19.63
CA LEU A 467 -6.36 -5.99 -19.50
C LEU A 467 -7.83 -6.45 -19.75
N PRO A 468 -8.16 -7.26 -20.78
CA PRO A 468 -9.54 -7.66 -21.08
C PRO A 468 -10.00 -8.93 -20.34
N LEU A 469 -9.22 -9.48 -19.39
CA LEU A 469 -9.61 -10.71 -18.69
C LEU A 469 -10.91 -10.49 -17.89
N PRO A 470 -11.97 -11.29 -18.13
CA PRO A 470 -13.27 -11.07 -17.51
C PRO A 470 -13.20 -11.31 -15.99
N GLY A 471 -13.86 -10.43 -15.23
CA GLY A 471 -13.90 -10.53 -13.77
C GLY A 471 -12.60 -10.13 -13.03
N LEU A 472 -11.58 -9.65 -13.77
CA LEU A 472 -10.31 -9.19 -13.21
C LEU A 472 -10.03 -7.73 -13.60
N ARG A 473 -9.22 -7.06 -12.80
CA ARG A 473 -8.80 -5.68 -12.96
C ARG A 473 -7.28 -5.60 -12.90
N LEU A 474 -6.69 -4.86 -13.83
CA LEU A 474 -5.25 -4.62 -13.85
C LEU A 474 -4.88 -3.63 -12.74
N ARG A 475 -4.06 -4.05 -11.78
CA ARG A 475 -3.50 -3.18 -10.74
C ARG A 475 -1.98 -3.29 -10.71
N ILE A 476 -1.31 -2.23 -11.10
CA ILE A 476 0.15 -2.20 -11.15
C ILE A 476 0.69 -1.60 -9.85
N HIS A 477 1.13 -2.46 -8.94
CA HIS A 477 1.83 -2.06 -7.72
C HIS A 477 3.19 -1.43 -8.04
N HIS A 478 3.69 -0.56 -7.16
CA HIS A 478 4.95 0.17 -7.39
C HIS A 478 6.17 -0.74 -7.53
N TYR A 479 6.18 -1.93 -6.93
CA TYR A 479 7.27 -2.90 -7.15
C TYR A 479 7.24 -3.50 -8.56
N ILE A 480 6.05 -3.68 -9.16
CA ILE A 480 5.89 -4.12 -10.55
C ILE A 480 6.35 -2.99 -11.48
N LEU A 481 5.96 -1.74 -11.19
CA LEU A 481 6.46 -0.56 -11.92
C LEU A 481 7.99 -0.51 -11.89
N ALA A 482 8.60 -0.79 -10.74
CA ALA A 482 10.05 -0.87 -10.61
C ALA A 482 10.66 -1.91 -11.56
N ILE A 483 10.11 -3.13 -11.61
CA ILE A 483 10.57 -4.20 -12.51
C ILE A 483 10.39 -3.80 -13.98
N LEU A 484 9.25 -3.21 -14.35
CA LEU A 484 8.95 -2.80 -15.73
C LEU A 484 9.86 -1.66 -16.21
N LEU A 485 10.18 -0.70 -15.34
CA LEU A 485 10.92 0.51 -15.71
C LEU A 485 12.45 0.36 -15.58
N MET A 486 12.94 -0.56 -14.75
CA MET A 486 14.38 -0.71 -14.49
C MET A 486 15.23 -1.04 -15.73
N PRO A 487 14.77 -1.82 -16.73
CA PRO A 487 15.52 -2.00 -17.98
C PRO A 487 15.88 -0.67 -18.65
N GLY A 488 14.97 0.30 -18.64
CA GLY A 488 15.13 1.64 -19.21
C GLY A 488 16.23 2.49 -18.58
N THR A 489 16.84 2.03 -17.48
CA THR A 489 17.92 2.71 -16.77
C THR A 489 19.26 1.99 -16.91
N ALA A 490 19.39 0.98 -17.78
CA ALA A 490 20.61 0.19 -17.95
C ALA A 490 21.67 0.89 -18.84
N LEU A 491 21.84 2.21 -18.64
CA LEU A 491 22.73 3.09 -19.43
C LEU A 491 23.60 3.94 -18.48
N PRO A 492 24.92 4.09 -18.70
CA PRO A 492 25.86 4.78 -17.79
C PRO A 492 25.75 6.31 -17.77
N THR A 493 24.53 6.84 -17.63
CA THR A 493 24.20 8.26 -17.54
C THR A 493 23.83 8.67 -16.11
N ARG A 494 23.90 9.98 -15.81
CA ARG A 494 23.51 10.50 -14.48
C ARG A 494 22.04 10.24 -14.13
N PRO A 495 21.06 10.50 -15.03
CA PRO A 495 19.66 10.20 -14.72
C PRO A 495 19.40 8.72 -14.45
N SER A 496 20.04 7.82 -15.21
CA SER A 496 19.92 6.37 -15.01
C SER A 496 20.38 5.91 -13.62
N LEU A 497 21.43 6.51 -13.04
CA LEU A 497 21.85 6.23 -11.66
C LEU A 497 20.75 6.60 -10.65
N ILE A 498 20.15 7.79 -10.82
CA ILE A 498 19.06 8.28 -9.96
C ILE A 498 17.85 7.37 -10.07
N TYR A 499 17.41 7.08 -11.29
CA TYR A 499 16.23 6.26 -11.54
C TYR A 499 16.44 4.82 -11.09
N GLN A 500 17.62 4.22 -11.33
CA GLN A 500 17.84 2.84 -10.91
C GLN A 500 17.90 2.70 -9.39
N GLY A 501 18.54 3.65 -8.68
CA GLY A 501 18.50 3.71 -7.23
C GLY A 501 17.05 3.81 -6.73
N LEU A 502 16.30 4.78 -7.24
CA LEU A 502 14.89 4.99 -6.89
C LEU A 502 14.02 3.73 -7.13
N LEU A 503 14.13 3.11 -8.29
CA LEU A 503 13.35 1.92 -8.66
C LEU A 503 13.75 0.71 -7.80
N LEU A 504 15.03 0.53 -7.47
CA LEU A 504 15.47 -0.50 -6.52
C LEU A 504 14.83 -0.29 -5.15
N GLY A 505 14.81 0.96 -4.67
CA GLY A 505 14.14 1.33 -3.42
C GLY A 505 12.64 1.01 -3.45
N LEU A 506 11.92 1.41 -4.52
CA LEU A 506 10.48 1.13 -4.67
C LEU A 506 10.17 -0.36 -4.77
N PHE A 507 11.01 -1.13 -5.46
CA PHE A 507 10.93 -2.58 -5.49
C PHE A 507 11.04 -3.18 -4.09
N ILE A 508 12.07 -2.77 -3.33
CA ILE A 508 12.29 -3.22 -1.95
C ILE A 508 11.12 -2.82 -1.06
N ASN A 509 10.65 -1.58 -1.12
CA ASN A 509 9.50 -1.12 -0.32
C ASN A 509 8.26 -1.98 -0.58
N GLY A 510 7.89 -2.16 -1.84
CA GLY A 510 6.69 -2.94 -2.18
C GLY A 510 6.79 -4.39 -1.73
N VAL A 511 7.91 -5.07 -2.01
CA VAL A 511 8.05 -6.49 -1.66
C VAL A 511 8.26 -6.71 -0.16
N ALA A 512 9.12 -5.93 0.50
CA ALA A 512 9.39 -6.11 1.93
C ALA A 512 8.14 -5.85 2.79
N ARG A 513 7.35 -4.81 2.47
CA ARG A 513 6.12 -4.45 3.22
C ARG A 513 4.90 -5.27 2.83
N TRP A 514 4.65 -5.46 1.53
CA TRP A 514 3.39 -6.05 1.03
C TRP A 514 3.54 -7.45 0.45
N GLY A 515 4.75 -7.89 0.14
CA GLY A 515 4.99 -9.15 -0.57
C GLY A 515 4.76 -9.04 -2.07
N PHE A 516 4.58 -10.19 -2.74
CA PHE A 516 4.35 -10.27 -4.18
C PHE A 516 2.84 -10.25 -4.47
N ALA A 517 2.24 -9.07 -4.46
CA ALA A 517 0.83 -8.88 -4.83
C ALA A 517 0.57 -9.22 -6.31
N SER A 518 -0.66 -9.55 -6.67
CA SER A 518 -0.95 -9.89 -8.07
C SER A 518 -0.90 -8.65 -8.98
N ILE A 519 -0.60 -8.86 -10.27
CA ILE A 519 -0.74 -7.83 -11.32
C ILE A 519 -2.22 -7.65 -11.71
N ILE A 520 -3.03 -8.70 -11.52
CA ILE A 520 -4.48 -8.75 -11.79
C ILE A 520 -5.23 -9.10 -10.51
N GLU A 521 -6.19 -8.27 -10.11
CA GLU A 521 -6.97 -8.44 -8.87
C GLU A 521 -8.46 -8.53 -9.18
N THR A 522 -9.23 -9.14 -8.28
CA THR A 522 -10.69 -9.15 -8.40
C THR A 522 -11.25 -7.77 -8.02
N PRO A 523 -12.39 -7.33 -8.59
CA PRO A 523 -13.07 -6.10 -8.16
C PRO A 523 -13.32 -6.04 -6.65
N ALA A 524 -13.62 -7.19 -6.04
CA ALA A 524 -13.78 -7.33 -4.59
C ALA A 524 -12.50 -7.01 -3.82
N ALA A 525 -11.34 -7.55 -4.25
CA ALA A 525 -10.04 -7.22 -3.66
C ALA A 525 -9.63 -5.74 -3.83
N LEU A 526 -10.27 -5.04 -4.77
CA LEU A 526 -10.08 -3.61 -5.02
C LEU A 526 -11.09 -2.71 -4.30
N GLY A 527 -12.14 -3.28 -3.71
CA GLY A 527 -13.26 -2.53 -3.14
C GLY A 527 -14.07 -1.76 -4.19
N GLU A 528 -13.99 -2.13 -5.48
CA GLU A 528 -14.73 -1.49 -6.57
C GLU A 528 -16.17 -1.99 -6.64
N GLN A 529 -17.11 -1.03 -6.68
CA GLN A 529 -18.48 -1.25 -7.15
C GLN A 529 -18.48 -1.07 -8.67
N ALA A 530 -18.71 -2.15 -9.43
CA ALA A 530 -18.65 -2.07 -10.89
C ALA A 530 -19.91 -1.37 -11.46
N PRO A 531 -19.76 -0.31 -12.28
CA PRO A 531 -20.82 0.11 -13.19
C PRO A 531 -20.65 -0.65 -14.50
N GLY A 532 -21.64 -1.46 -14.89
CA GLY A 532 -21.81 -1.83 -16.30
C GLY A 532 -22.34 -3.23 -16.60
N PRO A 533 -22.98 -3.39 -17.77
CA PRO A 533 -23.72 -4.60 -18.16
C PRO A 533 -22.75 -5.62 -18.78
N GLY A 534 -22.60 -6.81 -18.20
CA GLY A 534 -21.82 -7.87 -18.88
C GLY A 534 -21.21 -9.00 -18.05
N GLY A 535 -21.52 -9.15 -16.76
CA GLY A 535 -21.25 -10.39 -16.04
C GLY A 535 -22.57 -11.00 -15.61
N ALA A 536 -22.82 -12.28 -15.93
CA ALA A 536 -24.07 -12.98 -15.58
C ALA A 536 -24.39 -12.94 -14.06
N HIS A 537 -23.41 -12.65 -13.22
CA HIS A 537 -23.59 -12.15 -11.87
C HIS A 537 -22.58 -11.02 -11.65
N GLY A 538 -23.04 -9.76 -11.56
CA GLY A 538 -22.22 -8.69 -11.00
C GLY A 538 -21.74 -9.05 -9.59
N TRP A 539 -20.76 -8.34 -9.02
CA TRP A 539 -20.44 -8.53 -7.61
C TRP A 539 -21.68 -8.18 -6.79
N TRP A 540 -22.39 -9.23 -6.33
CA TRP A 540 -23.65 -9.15 -5.59
C TRP A 540 -23.51 -8.27 -4.34
N GLY A 541 -22.30 -8.21 -3.78
CA GLY A 541 -21.93 -7.36 -2.65
C GLY A 541 -21.68 -5.89 -2.99
N GLY A 542 -21.79 -5.46 -4.24
CA GLY A 542 -21.63 -4.07 -4.64
C GLY A 542 -22.85 -3.18 -4.36
N THR A 543 -23.98 -3.78 -4.01
CA THR A 543 -25.25 -3.09 -3.73
C THR A 543 -25.83 -3.58 -2.40
N TYR A 544 -26.82 -2.86 -1.88
CA TYR A 544 -27.44 -3.10 -0.58
C TYR A 544 -28.96 -2.93 -0.67
N PRO A 545 -29.75 -3.52 0.24
CA PRO A 545 -31.21 -3.39 0.25
C PRO A 545 -31.67 -1.93 0.15
N ASN A 546 -32.69 -1.68 -0.66
CA ASN A 546 -33.30 -0.36 -0.83
C ASN A 546 -34.29 -0.12 0.31
N VAL A 547 -33.86 0.63 1.31
CA VAL A 547 -34.69 0.97 2.47
C VAL A 547 -35.42 2.28 2.19
N THR A 548 -36.73 2.19 2.05
CA THR A 548 -37.65 3.32 1.84
C THR A 548 -38.64 3.42 3.00
N ASP A 549 -39.36 4.54 3.09
CA ASP A 549 -40.39 4.73 4.12
C ASP A 549 -41.53 3.69 4.04
N SER A 550 -41.73 3.05 2.88
CA SER A 550 -42.70 1.95 2.72
C SER A 550 -42.19 0.60 3.26
N SER A 551 -40.87 0.45 3.41
CA SER A 551 -40.24 -0.77 3.94
C SER A 551 -40.07 -0.75 5.46
N VAL A 552 -40.33 0.40 6.09
CA VAL A 552 -40.13 0.63 7.53
C VAL A 552 -41.46 1.04 8.17
N ALA A 553 -41.90 0.30 9.18
CA ALA A 553 -43.06 0.66 9.99
C ALA A 553 -42.63 0.90 11.44
N ILE A 554 -42.99 2.05 12.00
CA ILE A 554 -42.69 2.41 13.40
C ILE A 554 -43.98 2.42 14.20
N SER A 555 -43.96 1.78 15.36
CA SER A 555 -45.03 1.83 16.36
C SER A 555 -44.45 2.41 17.64
N LEU A 556 -44.90 3.61 18.02
CA LEU A 556 -44.48 4.29 19.25
C LEU A 556 -45.52 4.09 20.37
N PRO A 557 -45.10 4.11 21.64
CA PRO A 557 -46.02 4.03 22.77
C PRO A 557 -47.03 5.19 22.76
N GLY A 558 -48.30 4.88 23.01
CA GLY A 558 -49.35 5.89 23.13
C GLY A 558 -49.30 6.65 24.46
N LEU A 559 -50.08 7.73 24.57
CA LEU A 559 -50.19 8.54 25.80
C LEU A 559 -50.64 7.75 27.04
N ASP A 560 -51.28 6.60 26.85
CA ASP A 560 -51.79 5.72 27.92
C ASP A 560 -50.78 4.63 28.35
N SER A 561 -49.57 4.63 27.78
CA SER A 561 -48.52 3.67 28.14
C SER A 561 -47.74 4.11 29.39
N HIS A 562 -47.25 3.16 30.19
CA HIS A 562 -46.39 3.42 31.34
C HIS A 562 -44.95 3.84 30.97
N GLU A 563 -44.67 4.03 29.67
CA GLU A 563 -43.35 4.33 29.15
C GLU A 563 -43.01 5.82 29.31
N THR A 564 -41.94 6.13 30.04
CA THR A 564 -41.51 7.51 30.33
C THR A 564 -40.95 8.22 29.10
N HIS A 565 -40.40 7.46 28.14
CA HIS A 565 -39.80 8.00 26.93
C HIS A 565 -40.52 7.53 25.67
N HIS A 566 -41.22 8.46 25.00
CA HIS A 566 -41.96 8.22 23.75
C HIS A 566 -41.12 7.58 22.61
N GLY A 567 -39.79 7.66 22.68
CA GLY A 567 -38.89 7.01 21.73
C GLY A 567 -38.83 5.47 21.86
N ASN A 568 -39.17 4.89 23.00
CA ASN A 568 -39.06 3.45 23.27
C ASN A 568 -40.22 2.68 22.61
N GLY A 569 -40.15 2.49 21.30
CA GLY A 569 -41.15 1.79 20.51
C GLY A 569 -40.60 0.59 19.73
N ASN A 570 -41.36 0.18 18.72
CA ASN A 570 -41.01 -0.88 17.77
C ASN A 570 -40.68 -0.29 16.39
N ILE A 571 -39.64 -0.83 15.75
CA ILE A 571 -39.34 -0.60 14.34
C ILE A 571 -39.35 -1.93 13.59
N THR A 572 -40.13 -1.99 12.51
CA THR A 572 -40.33 -3.19 11.69
C THR A 572 -39.78 -2.94 10.29
N PHE A 573 -38.93 -3.86 9.81
CA PHE A 573 -38.35 -3.79 8.47
C PHE A 573 -38.89 -4.91 7.58
N THR A 574 -39.23 -4.56 6.34
CA THR A 574 -39.69 -5.49 5.29
C THR A 574 -38.81 -5.34 4.04
N LEU A 575 -37.70 -6.08 4.00
CA LEU A 575 -36.61 -5.83 3.03
C LEU A 575 -36.46 -6.91 1.95
N TRP A 576 -37.40 -7.86 1.84
CA TRP A 576 -37.28 -9.01 0.93
C TRP A 576 -37.61 -8.59 -0.51
N GLU A 577 -36.61 -8.06 -1.21
CA GLU A 577 -36.70 -7.67 -2.61
C GLU A 577 -36.54 -8.87 -3.56
N ARG A 578 -37.46 -9.84 -3.49
CA ARG A 578 -37.33 -11.17 -4.13
C ARG A 578 -36.85 -11.15 -5.59
N GLN A 579 -37.38 -10.26 -6.42
CA GLN A 579 -36.97 -10.15 -7.82
C GLN A 579 -35.51 -9.71 -7.97
N ARG A 580 -35.07 -8.72 -7.19
CA ARG A 580 -33.71 -8.18 -7.24
C ARG A 580 -32.72 -9.15 -6.57
N MET A 581 -33.12 -9.77 -5.46
CA MET A 581 -32.31 -10.79 -4.78
C MET A 581 -32.07 -12.00 -5.69
N ASN A 582 -33.09 -12.49 -6.39
CA ASN A 582 -32.95 -13.58 -7.35
C ASN A 582 -32.01 -13.20 -8.52
N LYS A 583 -32.14 -11.98 -9.05
CA LYS A 583 -31.25 -11.47 -10.10
C LYS A 583 -29.78 -11.37 -9.65
N LEU A 584 -29.55 -11.02 -8.40
CA LEU A 584 -28.21 -10.90 -7.80
C LEU A 584 -27.65 -12.25 -7.33
N GLY A 585 -28.50 -13.27 -7.14
CA GLY A 585 -28.12 -14.56 -6.59
C GLY A 585 -27.64 -14.46 -5.14
N VAL A 586 -28.41 -13.73 -4.32
CA VAL A 586 -28.17 -13.52 -2.88
C VAL A 586 -29.21 -14.26 -2.05
N ASP A 587 -28.82 -14.72 -0.87
CA ASP A 587 -29.55 -15.66 -0.03
C ASP A 587 -30.25 -14.97 1.14
N GLY A 588 -29.85 -13.75 1.50
CA GLY A 588 -30.37 -13.07 2.70
C GLY A 588 -29.93 -11.62 2.86
N ILE A 589 -30.13 -11.09 4.08
CA ILE A 589 -29.75 -9.73 4.50
C ILE A 589 -29.04 -9.79 5.84
N SER A 590 -27.99 -8.98 6.01
CA SER A 590 -27.34 -8.71 7.29
C SER A 590 -27.58 -7.27 7.73
N VAL A 591 -27.74 -7.07 9.03
CA VAL A 591 -28.05 -5.78 9.66
C VAL A 591 -26.97 -5.41 10.66
N LEU A 592 -26.31 -4.28 10.41
CA LEU A 592 -25.52 -3.61 11.44
C LEU A 592 -26.41 -2.61 12.17
N VAL A 593 -26.34 -2.65 13.50
CA VAL A 593 -26.84 -1.60 14.38
C VAL A 593 -25.65 -1.02 15.11
N ASN A 594 -25.42 0.29 15.00
CA ASN A 594 -24.31 0.98 15.64
C ASN A 594 -22.93 0.38 15.31
N ASP A 595 -22.69 0.01 14.04
CA ASP A 595 -21.45 -0.66 13.58
C ASP A 595 -21.25 -2.10 14.13
N VAL A 596 -22.29 -2.72 14.70
CA VAL A 596 -22.27 -4.10 15.20
C VAL A 596 -23.24 -4.95 14.40
N GLU A 597 -22.80 -6.09 13.87
CA GLU A 597 -23.69 -7.04 13.21
C GLU A 597 -24.62 -7.66 14.26
N ARG A 598 -25.91 -7.33 14.23
CA ARG A 598 -26.88 -7.81 15.23
C ARG A 598 -27.81 -8.88 14.69
N TRP A 599 -27.95 -8.99 13.37
CA TRP A 599 -28.85 -9.95 12.77
C TRP A 599 -28.45 -10.37 11.36
N ARG A 600 -28.77 -11.61 11.02
CA ARG A 600 -28.72 -12.20 9.68
C ARG A 600 -30.06 -12.89 9.44
N GLY A 601 -30.69 -12.63 8.30
CA GLY A 601 -31.91 -13.31 7.90
C GLY A 601 -31.78 -13.89 6.50
N TYR A 602 -32.24 -15.13 6.34
CA TYR A 602 -32.20 -15.87 5.08
C TYR A 602 -33.60 -16.06 4.50
N LEU A 603 -33.68 -16.08 3.16
CA LEU A 603 -34.94 -16.20 2.41
C LEU A 603 -35.70 -17.51 2.65
N ASP A 604 -34.97 -18.58 2.97
CA ASP A 604 -35.49 -19.92 3.25
C ASP A 604 -36.01 -20.08 4.70
N GLU A 605 -35.40 -19.37 5.65
CA GLU A 605 -35.80 -19.34 7.06
C GLU A 605 -37.03 -18.47 7.29
N ASP A 606 -37.03 -17.21 6.82
CA ASP A 606 -38.17 -16.30 6.94
C ASP A 606 -38.73 -15.93 5.56
N LYS A 607 -39.89 -16.53 5.24
CA LYS A 607 -40.60 -16.27 3.99
C LYS A 607 -41.17 -14.85 3.91
N ARG A 608 -41.50 -14.21 5.04
CA ARG A 608 -42.10 -12.86 5.04
C ARG A 608 -41.02 -11.78 4.97
N GLY A 609 -39.86 -12.04 5.54
CA GLY A 609 -38.76 -11.07 5.59
C GLY A 609 -39.09 -9.86 6.44
N GLU A 610 -39.85 -10.10 7.51
CA GLU A 610 -40.36 -9.08 8.42
C GLU A 610 -39.70 -9.29 9.78
N PHE A 611 -38.87 -8.34 10.20
CA PHE A 611 -38.16 -8.42 11.46
C PHE A 611 -38.36 -7.14 12.28
N ILE A 612 -38.70 -7.32 13.56
CA ILE A 612 -39.18 -6.28 14.46
C ILE A 612 -38.17 -6.08 15.58
N TRP A 613 -37.72 -4.84 15.77
CA TRP A 613 -36.85 -4.46 16.87
C TRP A 613 -37.60 -3.61 17.88
N HIS A 614 -37.46 -3.94 19.16
CA HIS A 614 -37.97 -3.17 20.29
C HIS A 614 -36.84 -2.43 20.97
N ARG A 615 -37.01 -1.13 21.18
CA ARG A 615 -36.03 -0.29 21.87
C ARG A 615 -36.35 -0.19 23.35
N HIS A 616 -35.39 -0.58 24.19
CA HIS A 616 -35.46 -0.57 25.65
C HIS A 616 -34.52 0.50 26.24
N GLY A 617 -34.59 1.75 25.77
CA GLY A 617 -33.70 2.82 26.26
C GLY A 617 -32.21 2.45 26.19
N HIS A 618 -31.47 2.68 27.28
CA HIS A 618 -30.06 2.30 27.43
C HIS A 618 -29.81 0.78 27.53
N ASN A 619 -30.84 -0.03 27.84
CA ASN A 619 -30.75 -1.49 27.87
C ASN A 619 -30.62 -2.11 26.48
N GLY A 620 -30.81 -1.30 25.42
CA GLY A 620 -30.47 -1.62 24.06
C GLY A 620 -31.68 -2.02 23.21
N LEU A 621 -31.43 -2.92 22.26
CA LEU A 621 -32.39 -3.32 21.24
C LEU A 621 -32.63 -4.83 21.32
N GLU A 622 -33.90 -5.21 21.43
CA GLU A 622 -34.34 -6.60 21.38
C GLU A 622 -34.93 -6.90 20.00
N LEU A 623 -34.61 -8.07 19.46
CA LEU A 623 -35.19 -8.55 18.21
C LEU A 623 -36.31 -9.56 18.49
N PHE A 624 -37.55 -9.18 18.17
CA PHE A 624 -38.70 -10.08 18.28
C PHE A 624 -38.68 -11.11 17.14
N HIS A 625 -38.45 -12.37 17.49
CA HIS A 625 -38.69 -13.49 16.59
C HIS A 625 -40.15 -13.90 16.72
N ARG A 626 -40.96 -13.75 15.65
CA ARG A 626 -42.24 -14.47 15.62
C ARG A 626 -41.91 -15.97 15.54
N PRO A 627 -42.32 -16.81 16.50
CA PRO A 627 -41.93 -18.21 16.50
C PRO A 627 -42.51 -18.91 15.27
N LEU A 628 -41.64 -19.49 14.45
CA LEU A 628 -42.02 -20.54 13.54
C LEU A 628 -42.07 -21.85 14.34
N ILE A 629 -43.29 -22.26 14.66
CA ILE A 629 -43.68 -23.58 15.20
C ILE A 629 -43.39 -23.76 16.70
N ASP A 630 -44.46 -24.09 17.46
CA ASP A 630 -44.53 -24.51 18.87
C ASP A 630 -43.16 -24.68 19.56
N SER A 631 -42.70 -23.63 20.22
CA SER A 631 -41.70 -23.73 21.27
C SER A 631 -42.27 -23.06 22.50
N ASP A 632 -42.38 -23.85 23.57
CA ASP A 632 -42.93 -23.48 24.86
C ASP A 632 -42.41 -22.12 25.35
N VAL A 633 -43.34 -21.39 25.96
CA VAL A 633 -43.15 -20.11 26.63
C VAL A 633 -41.93 -20.19 27.55
N MET A 634 -40.81 -19.64 27.10
CA MET A 634 -39.63 -19.46 27.94
C MET A 634 -39.89 -18.27 28.85
N ASP A 635 -39.84 -18.51 30.17
CA ASP A 635 -40.18 -17.56 31.22
C ASP A 635 -39.51 -16.19 30.99
N MET A 636 -40.34 -15.14 31.01
CA MET A 636 -39.91 -13.75 30.98
C MET A 636 -39.14 -13.42 32.26
N GLU A 637 -37.81 -13.35 32.17
CA GLU A 637 -37.03 -12.58 33.13
C GLU A 637 -37.25 -11.09 32.83
N ILE A 638 -38.20 -10.49 33.56
CA ILE A 638 -38.36 -9.03 33.61
C ILE A 638 -37.07 -8.46 34.18
N LEU A 639 -36.20 -7.97 33.30
CA LEU A 639 -35.08 -7.12 33.69
C LEU A 639 -35.69 -5.92 34.43
N ARG A 640 -35.23 -5.72 35.67
CA ARG A 640 -35.66 -4.61 36.52
C ARG A 640 -35.46 -3.31 35.74
N GLU A 641 -36.49 -2.46 35.72
CA GLU A 641 -36.41 -1.10 35.18
C GLU A 641 -35.34 -0.33 35.96
N ASP A 642 -34.12 -0.25 35.41
CA ASP A 642 -33.12 0.71 35.88
C ASP A 642 -33.58 2.13 35.51
N GLU A 643 -33.28 3.10 36.37
CA GLU A 643 -33.77 4.50 36.34
C GLU A 643 -33.35 5.32 35.10
N ASP A 644 -32.61 4.75 34.13
CA ASP A 644 -32.14 5.45 32.93
C ASP A 644 -32.61 4.77 31.63
N SER A 645 -33.91 4.90 31.33
CA SER A 645 -34.56 4.38 30.12
C SER A 645 -34.48 5.35 28.93
N GLN A 646 -33.60 6.36 28.99
CA GLN A 646 -33.48 7.35 27.93
C GLN A 646 -33.07 6.70 26.60
N PRO A 647 -33.84 6.90 25.50
CA PRO A 647 -33.49 6.38 24.20
C PRO A 647 -32.31 7.15 23.59
N GLU A 648 -31.44 6.43 22.92
CA GLU A 648 -30.37 6.98 22.09
C GLU A 648 -30.74 6.94 20.59
N ASP A 649 -29.95 7.64 19.78
CA ASP A 649 -30.03 7.54 18.33
C ASP A 649 -29.45 6.18 17.89
N LEU A 650 -30.13 5.46 17.00
CA LEU A 650 -29.70 4.16 16.51
C LEU A 650 -29.41 4.20 15.02
N PHE A 651 -28.27 3.64 14.63
CA PHE A 651 -27.78 3.68 13.25
C PHE A 651 -27.85 2.29 12.60
N PHE A 652 -28.83 2.10 11.71
CA PHE A 652 -29.05 0.86 10.97
C PHE A 652 -28.35 0.89 9.61
N ARG A 653 -27.70 -0.21 9.25
CA ARG A 653 -27.15 -0.45 7.91
C ARG A 653 -27.47 -1.85 7.46
N PHE A 654 -27.62 -1.99 6.15
CA PHE A 654 -28.06 -3.24 5.54
C PHE A 654 -27.07 -3.65 4.44
N ALA A 655 -26.83 -4.95 4.34
CA ALA A 655 -26.08 -5.57 3.25
C ALA A 655 -26.82 -6.84 2.79
N PHE A 656 -26.67 -7.22 1.53
CA PHE A 656 -27.08 -8.55 1.09
C PHE A 656 -26.12 -9.61 1.63
N LEU A 657 -26.59 -10.85 1.73
CA LEU A 657 -25.80 -12.03 2.09
C LEU A 657 -25.75 -13.01 0.93
N LYS A 658 -24.60 -13.65 0.73
CA LYS A 658 -24.48 -14.86 -0.10
C LYS A 658 -23.75 -15.93 0.70
N GLY A 659 -24.46 -16.98 1.07
CA GLY A 659 -24.05 -17.91 2.11
C GLY A 659 -23.75 -17.17 3.42
N ALA A 660 -22.51 -17.30 3.91
CA ALA A 660 -22.06 -16.62 5.12
C ALA A 660 -21.40 -15.24 4.87
N GLU A 661 -21.16 -14.87 3.61
CA GLU A 661 -20.48 -13.63 3.26
C GLU A 661 -21.49 -12.47 3.17
N ALA A 662 -21.13 -11.32 3.74
CA ALA A 662 -21.90 -10.08 3.59
C ALA A 662 -21.32 -9.20 2.50
N GLY A 663 -22.21 -8.57 1.75
CA GLY A 663 -21.86 -7.52 0.80
C GLY A 663 -21.48 -6.21 1.50
N LYS A 664 -21.32 -5.16 0.70
CA LYS A 664 -21.07 -3.82 1.22
C LYS A 664 -22.32 -3.25 1.87
N TYR A 665 -22.17 -2.82 3.12
CA TYR A 665 -23.21 -2.11 3.85
C TYR A 665 -23.54 -0.77 3.19
N GLY A 666 -24.83 -0.45 3.15
CA GLY A 666 -25.35 0.83 2.69
C GLY A 666 -25.05 2.00 3.64
N GLY A 667 -25.60 3.16 3.32
CA GLY A 667 -25.61 4.31 4.23
C GLY A 667 -26.46 4.05 5.48
N ALA A 668 -26.34 4.92 6.48
CA ALA A 668 -27.06 4.75 7.74
C ALA A 668 -28.50 5.24 7.61
N GLY A 669 -29.45 4.36 7.94
CA GLY A 669 -30.77 4.78 8.37
C GLY A 669 -30.71 5.10 9.87
N VAL A 670 -31.35 6.19 10.28
CA VAL A 670 -31.24 6.67 11.66
C VAL A 670 -32.61 6.62 12.32
N TRP A 671 -32.70 5.88 13.42
CA TRP A 671 -33.85 5.92 14.30
C TRP A 671 -33.53 6.81 15.49
N LEU A 672 -34.03 8.04 15.45
CA LEU A 672 -33.73 9.07 16.43
C LEU A 672 -34.31 8.72 17.81
N LYS A 673 -33.73 9.31 18.85
CA LYS A 673 -34.22 9.17 20.23
C LYS A 673 -35.67 9.60 20.45
N ASP A 674 -36.22 10.46 19.59
CA ASP A 674 -37.61 10.90 19.65
C ASP A 674 -38.60 9.95 18.94
N GLY A 675 -38.09 8.87 18.32
CA GLY A 675 -38.89 7.88 17.61
C GLY A 675 -38.95 8.09 16.10
N ARG A 676 -38.46 9.21 15.56
CA ARG A 676 -38.49 9.49 14.11
C ARG A 676 -37.45 8.65 13.35
N TRP A 677 -37.81 8.21 12.15
CA TRP A 677 -36.92 7.51 11.22
C TRP A 677 -36.42 8.44 10.11
N MET A 678 -35.13 8.34 9.80
CA MET A 678 -34.51 8.94 8.63
C MET A 678 -33.99 7.84 7.73
N SER A 679 -34.58 7.70 6.54
CA SER A 679 -34.19 6.68 5.57
C SER A 679 -32.76 6.90 5.05
N PRO A 680 -31.98 5.82 4.82
CA PRO A 680 -30.64 5.93 4.26
C PRO A 680 -30.68 6.39 2.79
N PRO A 681 -29.54 6.85 2.23
CA PRO A 681 -29.43 7.12 0.81
C PRO A 681 -29.74 5.88 -0.03
N ALA A 682 -30.57 6.05 -1.06
CA ALA A 682 -30.93 4.98 -1.99
C ALA A 682 -29.69 4.31 -2.61
N PRO A 683 -29.74 3.01 -2.95
CA PRO A 683 -28.65 2.32 -3.63
C PRO A 683 -28.33 3.02 -4.95
N LYS A 684 -27.03 3.22 -5.23
CA LYS A 684 -26.61 3.72 -6.53
C LYS A 684 -26.89 2.64 -7.59
N SER A 685 -27.65 3.00 -8.63
CA SER A 685 -28.04 2.14 -9.75
C SER A 685 -26.87 1.70 -10.61
#